data_AF-A0A0Q9MW24-F1
#
_entry.id   AF-A0A0Q9MW24-F1
#
_cell.length_a   1.000
_cell.length_b   1.000
_cell.length_c   1.000
_cell.angle_alpha   90.00
_cell.angle_beta   90.00
_cell.angle_gamma   90.00
#
_symmetry.space_group_name_H-M   'P 1'
#
loop_
_entity.id
_entity.type
_entity.pdbx_description
1 polymer ?
#
loop_
_entity_poly.entity_id
_entity_poly.type
_entity_poly.pdbx_seq_one_letter_code
_entity_poly.pdbx_strand_id
1 'polypeptide(L)'
;MNYSDRKSPGQRTKDRPGAGWWSATSAGGSGRTFLAAVTVGGLLLSAAGVAHADVVYNNLDVSVDAVAEDMPLNAGGVTGTTTLAISAANGDGKNGCNLTGSSVLTLGLASSNAAVATVSPSSVTFSSCGDTKVLTVTPLSAGTATVSATQSVNTTGGTFNLSPATFTVNVVAPAPANTAPSVTMAGVMTGESYAKGAVPAASCNIVDAEDGNSTVAATLSGITGPYAADGIGQRTASCSYTDGGGLTASGSATYNIVDPSGPQISYTLNPGTPNGLSEWFTVPLILSWTVTDSESPASLTTTGCEDQAISADQVKIAYSCSATSAGGSTSKDTVPVGLDATAPEVSYTGAEGPVGNNGWFRGPVTATFTGVDATSGPAAQTASETTAAGAEGAAIEVRSPVFSDTAGNASALGAVTQSFKIDGTAPVVAYSEADREPNAKGWYNAPVTATFTGTDAVSGPAVATQTATSAGEGASVVVGSPAFTDLAGNASEAGTPSASYKIDLTAPSVSFTKLSGTEGANGWYTGPVTATFTGTDALSGPDSAVKTTVSSGEGTGMVLASPAFTDDADNTTPAGEVSSAAFKVDLTDPVAKFDSVLADAYFRSLGTQPTCSATDAGSGPASCAVTGYSAEVGTHTLTATATDNAGRTSVTTQTYTVKAWEPKGFYQPIDMGGVLNTVKAGSTVPAKFEVFTGTTELTDTSIVKMGVRQITCSPLAIQDGIEITTTGNTSLRYDSTGGQYIYNWKTPNMPGVCFQLSMTSADGSHIDANFKLK
;
A
#
# COMPACT_ATOMS: atom_id res chain seq x y z
N MET A 1 34.92 -9.52 -1.14
CA MET A 1 35.56 -8.56 -0.20
C MET A 1 35.30 -9.13 1.19
N ASN A 2 36.14 -10.04 1.68
CA ASN A 2 37.46 -9.84 2.30
C ASN A 2 37.30 -9.24 3.71
N TYR A 3 37.48 -10.05 4.77
CA TYR A 3 38.75 -10.20 5.53
C TYR A 3 39.13 -8.87 6.23
N SER A 4 39.13 -8.74 7.57
CA SER A 4 39.92 -9.47 8.59
C SER A 4 39.43 -9.07 10.01
N ASP A 5 39.82 -9.63 11.17
CA ASP A 5 40.69 -10.77 11.53
C ASP A 5 40.34 -11.35 12.93
N ARG A 6 41.01 -12.44 13.36
CA ARG A 6 40.97 -12.98 14.74
C ARG A 6 42.29 -12.73 15.49
N LYS A 7 42.25 -12.55 16.83
CA LYS A 7 43.08 -13.34 17.82
C LYS A 7 43.02 -12.88 19.30
N SER A 8 42.88 -13.86 20.19
CA SER A 8 43.57 -13.97 21.51
C SER A 8 44.93 -14.69 21.29
N PRO A 9 45.83 -14.96 22.29
CA PRO A 9 45.69 -14.91 23.76
C PRO A 9 46.94 -14.38 24.54
N GLY A 10 46.99 -14.57 25.86
CA GLY A 10 48.25 -14.46 26.64
C GLY A 10 48.11 -14.58 28.18
N GLN A 11 48.89 -15.47 28.81
CA GLN A 11 49.05 -15.59 30.28
C GLN A 11 50.39 -15.00 30.75
N ARG A 12 50.52 -14.68 32.06
CA ARG A 12 51.69 -15.06 32.92
C ARG A 12 51.59 -14.57 34.38
N THR A 13 52.00 -15.45 35.33
CA THR A 13 52.76 -15.26 36.61
C THR A 13 52.67 -13.94 37.40
N LYS A 14 52.72 -13.86 38.74
CA LYS A 14 53.20 -14.73 39.87
C LYS A 14 52.65 -14.11 41.20
N ASP A 15 52.79 -14.59 42.44
CA ASP A 15 53.84 -15.37 43.15
C ASP A 15 53.29 -16.09 44.43
N ARG A 16 54.18 -16.69 45.25
CA ARG A 16 53.96 -17.36 46.56
C ARG A 16 54.54 -16.49 47.72
N PRO A 17 54.56 -16.85 49.04
CA PRO A 17 54.26 -18.12 49.74
C PRO A 17 53.22 -17.95 50.89
N GLY A 18 53.00 -18.83 51.88
CA GLY A 18 53.65 -20.10 52.28
C GLY A 18 52.83 -20.86 53.35
N ALA A 19 53.33 -22.01 53.84
CA ALA A 19 52.60 -22.89 54.76
C ALA A 19 53.49 -23.46 55.89
N GLY A 20 52.89 -23.96 56.98
CA GLY A 20 53.59 -24.63 58.08
C GLY A 20 52.68 -25.53 58.93
N TRP A 21 52.94 -26.84 58.89
CA TRP A 21 52.44 -27.85 59.86
C TRP A 21 53.45 -28.04 60.99
N TRP A 22 52.98 -28.45 62.19
CA TRP A 22 53.70 -29.36 63.12
C TRP A 22 52.68 -30.11 64.01
N SER A 23 53.08 -31.20 64.66
CA SER A 23 52.24 -32.03 65.55
C SER A 23 53.09 -32.92 66.50
N ALA A 24 52.50 -33.39 67.62
CA ALA A 24 52.66 -34.74 68.25
C ALA A 24 53.00 -34.84 69.77
N THR A 25 52.58 -35.98 70.35
CA THR A 25 53.13 -36.76 71.52
C THR A 25 52.82 -36.42 73.00
N SER A 26 53.06 -37.40 73.90
CA SER A 26 52.42 -37.61 75.23
C SER A 26 53.22 -38.57 76.19
N ALA A 27 52.90 -38.66 77.53
CA ALA A 27 52.91 -39.88 78.43
C ALA A 27 53.18 -39.69 79.98
N GLY A 28 52.61 -40.56 80.86
CA GLY A 28 53.27 -41.14 82.11
C GLY A 28 52.71 -40.93 83.57
N GLY A 29 52.52 -41.99 84.42
CA GLY A 29 52.19 -41.91 85.90
C GLY A 29 51.88 -43.24 86.70
N SER A 30 51.93 -43.27 88.08
CA SER A 30 51.57 -44.36 89.08
C SER A 30 51.82 -43.94 90.58
N GLY A 31 51.46 -44.57 91.74
CA GLY A 31 50.59 -45.73 92.18
C GLY A 31 51.18 -46.64 93.33
N ARG A 32 50.54 -46.85 94.54
CA ARG A 32 50.97 -47.83 95.65
C ARG A 32 50.06 -48.01 96.94
N THR A 33 50.40 -48.93 97.92
CA THR A 33 49.52 -49.58 99.00
C THR A 33 50.20 -50.16 100.34
N PHE A 34 49.44 -50.80 101.32
CA PHE A 34 49.77 -51.70 102.55
C PHE A 34 49.99 -51.12 104.02
N LEU A 35 49.91 -51.76 105.25
CA LEU A 35 49.08 -52.81 106.01
C LEU A 35 49.32 -52.82 107.62
N ALA A 36 48.90 -53.83 108.48
CA ALA A 36 48.74 -53.80 110.01
C ALA A 36 48.96 -55.13 110.89
N ALA A 37 48.93 -55.15 112.29
CA ALA A 37 48.94 -56.36 113.26
C ALA A 37 48.73 -56.16 114.85
N VAL A 38 48.55 -57.21 115.74
CA VAL A 38 48.08 -57.23 117.23
C VAL A 38 48.56 -58.46 118.18
N THR A 39 48.43 -58.47 119.56
CA THR A 39 48.58 -59.65 120.58
C THR A 39 47.99 -59.50 122.06
N VAL A 40 47.86 -60.56 122.96
CA VAL A 40 47.13 -60.63 124.32
C VAL A 40 47.54 -61.75 125.41
N GLY A 41 47.32 -61.62 126.78
CA GLY A 41 47.24 -62.69 127.90
C GLY A 41 47.61 -62.25 129.39
N GLY A 42 47.41 -62.87 130.62
CA GLY A 42 46.61 -64.00 131.29
C GLY A 42 47.02 -64.46 132.78
N LEU A 43 46.12 -65.13 133.62
CA LEU A 43 46.30 -66.05 134.86
C LEU A 43 45.90 -65.71 136.39
N LEU A 44 45.82 -66.71 137.34
CA LEU A 44 45.05 -66.79 138.66
C LEU A 44 45.59 -67.76 139.81
N LEU A 45 45.18 -67.64 141.11
CA LEU A 45 44.78 -68.69 142.14
C LEU A 45 44.46 -68.19 143.62
N SER A 46 43.91 -69.04 144.55
CA SER A 46 43.29 -68.71 145.90
C SER A 46 43.24 -69.94 146.90
N ALA A 47 42.76 -70.00 148.18
CA ALA A 47 42.56 -69.13 149.40
C ALA A 47 42.13 -69.98 150.69
N ALA A 48 42.05 -69.44 151.95
CA ALA A 48 41.56 -70.12 153.21
C ALA A 48 41.18 -69.15 154.40
N GLY A 49 40.42 -69.56 155.45
CA GLY A 49 39.83 -68.62 156.48
C GLY A 49 39.53 -69.12 157.93
N VAL A 50 38.80 -68.29 158.73
CA VAL A 50 38.53 -68.41 160.20
C VAL A 50 37.08 -67.99 160.55
N ALA A 51 36.53 -68.38 161.72
CA ALA A 51 35.15 -68.09 162.16
C ALA A 51 34.99 -66.82 163.02
N HIS A 52 33.81 -66.17 162.93
CA HIS A 52 33.45 -64.89 163.57
C HIS A 52 31.95 -64.87 163.93
N ALA A 53 31.49 -63.89 164.73
CA ALA A 53 30.08 -63.78 165.16
C ALA A 53 29.19 -63.00 164.17
N ASP A 54 28.90 -61.72 164.41
CA ASP A 54 27.95 -60.96 163.60
C ASP A 54 28.54 -60.61 162.22
N VAL A 55 27.75 -60.71 161.15
CA VAL A 55 28.25 -60.60 159.78
C VAL A 55 27.79 -59.28 159.15
N VAL A 56 28.76 -58.43 158.76
CA VAL A 56 28.51 -57.24 157.95
C VAL A 56 28.56 -57.63 156.48
N TYR A 57 27.54 -57.24 155.73
CA TYR A 57 27.36 -57.61 154.33
C TYR A 57 26.82 -56.45 153.50
N ASN A 58 27.05 -56.48 152.17
CA ASN A 58 26.43 -55.58 151.21
C ASN A 58 25.31 -56.29 150.42
N ASN A 59 24.60 -55.61 149.51
CA ASN A 59 23.42 -56.18 148.86
C ASN A 59 23.39 -56.03 147.31
N LEU A 60 24.55 -56.24 146.65
CA LEU A 60 24.58 -56.30 145.18
C LEU A 60 24.01 -57.63 144.68
N ASP A 61 24.13 -58.71 145.46
CA ASP A 61 23.32 -59.92 145.32
C ASP A 61 22.46 -60.27 146.57
N VAL A 62 21.99 -61.52 146.64
CA VAL A 62 21.03 -62.04 147.63
C VAL A 62 21.64 -63.06 148.61
N SER A 63 22.95 -63.25 148.56
CA SER A 63 23.72 -64.33 149.20
C SER A 63 24.83 -63.75 150.07
N VAL A 64 24.68 -63.86 151.40
CA VAL A 64 25.70 -63.38 152.33
C VAL A 64 26.86 -64.38 152.41
N ASP A 65 27.84 -64.26 151.52
CA ASP A 65 29.10 -65.00 151.55
C ASP A 65 30.34 -64.10 151.36
N ALA A 66 31.55 -64.69 151.30
CA ALA A 66 32.82 -63.98 151.37
C ALA A 66 33.43 -63.62 150.00
N VAL A 67 32.78 -63.96 148.88
CA VAL A 67 33.19 -63.57 147.52
C VAL A 67 32.80 -62.10 147.27
N ALA A 68 33.68 -61.34 146.62
CA ALA A 68 33.41 -59.95 146.29
C ALA A 68 32.51 -59.84 145.04
N GLU A 69 31.28 -59.34 145.20
CA GLU A 69 30.32 -59.08 144.12
C GLU A 69 30.82 -58.04 143.10
N ASP A 70 30.30 -58.03 141.87
CA ASP A 70 30.74 -57.13 140.79
C ASP A 70 29.68 -56.05 140.43
N MET A 71 30.11 -54.77 140.37
CA MET A 71 29.31 -53.62 139.93
C MET A 71 29.81 -53.08 138.57
N PRO A 72 29.17 -53.44 137.44
CA PRO A 72 29.55 -52.94 136.11
C PRO A 72 28.98 -51.55 135.82
N LEU A 73 29.81 -50.66 135.27
CA LEU A 73 29.51 -49.24 134.97
C LEU A 73 30.21 -48.78 133.66
N ASN A 74 29.95 -47.54 133.23
CA ASN A 74 30.61 -46.90 132.08
C ASN A 74 31.36 -45.63 132.52
N ALA A 75 32.48 -45.30 131.87
CA ALA A 75 33.29 -44.13 132.22
C ALA A 75 32.51 -42.84 131.97
N GLY A 76 32.33 -42.00 133.01
CA GLY A 76 31.46 -40.83 132.95
C GLY A 76 29.95 -41.14 132.92
N GLY A 77 29.55 -42.38 133.20
CA GLY A 77 28.16 -42.83 133.28
C GLY A 77 27.49 -42.53 134.63
N VAL A 78 26.34 -43.17 134.84
CA VAL A 78 25.56 -43.05 136.10
C VAL A 78 26.26 -43.72 137.29
N THR A 79 26.01 -43.21 138.49
CA THR A 79 26.53 -43.78 139.75
C THR A 79 25.77 -45.03 140.18
N GLY A 80 26.48 -46.08 140.59
CA GLY A 80 25.89 -47.27 141.23
C GLY A 80 25.64 -47.05 142.73
N THR A 81 24.87 -47.95 143.34
CA THR A 81 24.59 -47.95 144.79
C THR A 81 24.52 -49.38 145.34
N THR A 82 24.82 -49.53 146.64
CA THR A 82 24.62 -50.75 147.44
C THR A 82 24.30 -50.34 148.89
N THR A 83 23.96 -51.27 149.77
CA THR A 83 23.59 -51.03 151.16
C THR A 83 24.33 -51.99 152.06
N LEU A 84 25.13 -51.46 153.00
CA LEU A 84 25.69 -52.26 154.07
C LEU A 84 24.67 -52.49 155.18
N ALA A 85 24.60 -53.73 155.65
CA ALA A 85 23.76 -54.19 156.74
C ALA A 85 24.56 -55.14 157.65
N ILE A 86 24.01 -55.46 158.83
CA ILE A 86 24.56 -56.45 159.75
C ILE A 86 23.52 -57.55 159.95
N SER A 87 23.96 -58.80 159.93
CA SER A 87 23.14 -59.95 160.35
C SER A 87 23.70 -60.52 161.64
N ALA A 88 22.82 -60.79 162.60
CA ALA A 88 23.24 -61.33 163.90
C ALA A 88 23.49 -62.84 163.80
N ALA A 89 24.63 -63.32 164.28
CA ALA A 89 24.98 -64.74 164.27
C ALA A 89 25.70 -65.17 165.54
N ASN A 90 25.22 -66.27 166.14
CA ASN A 90 25.46 -66.66 167.53
C ASN A 90 26.83 -67.37 167.73
N GLY A 91 27.94 -66.69 167.37
CA GLY A 91 29.27 -67.29 167.23
C GLY A 91 30.29 -67.02 168.34
N ASP A 92 30.17 -65.91 169.10
CA ASP A 92 31.20 -65.45 170.07
C ASP A 92 30.81 -65.62 171.56
N GLY A 93 29.75 -66.39 171.84
CA GLY A 93 29.26 -66.62 173.20
C GLY A 93 28.22 -65.60 173.69
N LYS A 94 27.86 -64.62 172.86
CA LYS A 94 26.56 -63.92 172.98
C LYS A 94 25.56 -64.51 171.99
N ASN A 95 24.30 -64.57 172.41
CA ASN A 95 23.17 -64.91 171.55
C ASN A 95 22.42 -63.63 171.16
N GLY A 96 22.14 -63.48 169.86
CA GLY A 96 21.61 -62.25 169.29
C GLY A 96 22.69 -61.19 169.05
N CYS A 97 22.23 -60.05 168.51
CA CYS A 97 23.07 -58.94 168.06
C CYS A 97 24.04 -58.42 169.14
N ASN A 98 25.31 -58.20 168.77
CA ASN A 98 26.32 -57.61 169.63
C ASN A 98 26.08 -56.11 169.94
N LEU A 99 25.31 -55.42 169.10
CA LEU A 99 24.96 -54.00 169.25
C LEU A 99 23.68 -53.83 170.08
N THR A 100 23.81 -53.19 171.25
CA THR A 100 22.73 -53.06 172.25
C THR A 100 22.10 -51.67 172.29
N GLY A 101 22.23 -50.87 171.22
CA GLY A 101 21.81 -49.46 171.16
C GLY A 101 22.72 -48.50 171.94
N SER A 102 23.33 -48.97 173.02
CA SER A 102 24.38 -48.28 173.79
C SER A 102 25.81 -48.63 173.34
N SER A 103 25.99 -49.70 172.58
CA SER A 103 27.25 -50.10 171.94
C SER A 103 27.18 -49.90 170.42
N VAL A 104 28.32 -49.59 169.80
CA VAL A 104 28.41 -49.20 168.39
C VAL A 104 29.53 -49.94 167.65
N LEU A 105 29.34 -50.10 166.34
CA LEU A 105 30.35 -50.52 165.37
C LEU A 105 30.49 -49.42 164.32
N THR A 106 31.68 -48.84 164.17
CA THR A 106 32.01 -47.95 163.05
C THR A 106 32.96 -48.65 162.10
N LEU A 107 32.66 -48.55 160.80
CA LEU A 107 33.46 -49.07 159.71
C LEU A 107 33.97 -47.92 158.85
N GLY A 108 35.26 -47.95 158.50
CA GLY A 108 35.83 -47.13 157.42
C GLY A 108 35.71 -47.86 156.09
N LEU A 109 35.33 -47.12 155.04
CA LEU A 109 35.05 -47.64 153.70
C LEU A 109 35.97 -46.97 152.69
N ALA A 110 36.67 -47.78 151.88
CA ALA A 110 37.65 -47.29 150.92
C ALA A 110 37.56 -48.03 149.58
N SER A 111 37.80 -47.31 148.48
CA SER A 111 38.04 -47.89 147.14
C SER A 111 39.54 -48.08 146.93
N SER A 112 39.95 -49.24 146.42
CA SER A 112 41.35 -49.55 146.08
C SER A 112 41.89 -48.69 144.94
N ASN A 113 41.04 -48.11 144.10
CA ASN A 113 41.43 -47.18 143.05
C ASN A 113 40.39 -46.07 142.84
N ALA A 114 40.56 -44.99 143.60
CA ALA A 114 39.72 -43.79 143.54
C ALA A 114 39.72 -43.07 142.17
N ALA A 115 40.65 -43.36 141.25
CA ALA A 115 40.64 -42.80 139.90
C ALA A 115 39.74 -43.57 138.92
N VAL A 116 39.42 -44.83 139.22
CA VAL A 116 38.43 -45.64 138.48
C VAL A 116 37.05 -45.45 139.09
N ALA A 117 36.91 -45.65 140.40
CA ALA A 117 35.65 -45.43 141.11
C ALA A 117 35.84 -44.97 142.56
N THR A 118 35.01 -44.04 143.02
CA THR A 118 34.97 -43.56 144.42
C THR A 118 33.73 -44.05 145.15
N VAL A 119 33.81 -44.21 146.47
CA VAL A 119 32.68 -44.62 147.34
C VAL A 119 32.37 -43.54 148.38
N SER A 120 31.09 -43.37 148.72
CA SER A 120 30.61 -42.43 149.74
C SER A 120 29.37 -42.99 150.46
N PRO A 121 29.20 -42.78 151.79
CA PRO A 121 30.13 -42.14 152.72
C PRO A 121 31.37 -43.01 153.02
N SER A 122 32.49 -42.38 153.38
CA SER A 122 33.76 -43.08 153.68
C SER A 122 33.84 -43.66 155.10
N SER A 123 32.82 -43.46 155.94
CA SER A 123 32.61 -44.26 157.15
C SER A 123 31.13 -44.36 157.51
N VAL A 124 30.76 -45.45 158.17
CA VAL A 124 29.39 -45.74 158.59
C VAL A 124 29.38 -46.29 160.01
N THR A 125 28.42 -45.85 160.83
CA THR A 125 28.22 -46.34 162.21
C THR A 125 26.89 -47.05 162.34
N PHE A 126 26.94 -48.24 162.94
CA PHE A 126 25.80 -49.08 163.32
C PHE A 126 25.65 -49.07 164.84
N SER A 127 24.42 -48.96 165.29
CA SER A 127 23.98 -48.95 166.70
C SER A 127 23.02 -50.09 167.04
N SER A 128 22.45 -50.74 166.02
CA SER A 128 21.75 -52.02 166.11
C SER A 128 22.08 -52.87 164.88
N CYS A 129 21.86 -54.19 164.94
CA CYS A 129 21.95 -55.05 163.75
C CYS A 129 20.71 -54.93 162.82
N GLY A 130 19.72 -54.10 163.17
CA GLY A 130 18.66 -53.69 162.25
C GLY A 130 19.03 -52.46 161.42
N ASP A 131 20.16 -51.80 161.72
CA ASP A 131 20.59 -50.59 161.01
C ASP A 131 21.16 -50.94 159.63
N THR A 132 20.72 -50.23 158.60
CA THR A 132 21.27 -50.32 157.23
C THR A 132 21.87 -48.97 156.79
N LYS A 133 22.85 -49.00 155.88
CA LYS A 133 23.64 -47.82 155.47
C LYS A 133 23.91 -47.86 153.96
N VAL A 134 23.27 -46.97 153.21
CA VAL A 134 23.43 -46.89 151.73
C VAL A 134 24.80 -46.29 151.37
N LEU A 135 25.45 -46.90 150.38
CA LEU A 135 26.68 -46.44 149.75
C LEU A 135 26.41 -46.06 148.29
N THR A 136 27.04 -45.00 147.81
CA THR A 136 27.05 -44.58 146.40
C THR A 136 28.44 -44.74 145.82
N VAL A 137 28.53 -45.22 144.58
CA VAL A 137 29.76 -45.51 143.84
C VAL A 137 29.77 -44.75 142.52
N THR A 138 30.78 -43.91 142.32
CA THR A 138 30.87 -43.01 141.14
C THR A 138 31.95 -43.49 140.16
N PRO A 139 31.58 -43.87 138.91
CA PRO A 139 32.55 -44.29 137.89
C PRO A 139 33.20 -43.08 137.21
N LEU A 140 34.53 -43.08 137.13
CA LEU A 140 35.32 -41.95 136.64
C LEU A 140 36.09 -42.28 135.36
N SER A 141 36.78 -43.42 135.32
CA SER A 141 37.59 -43.85 134.18
C SER A 141 37.56 -45.36 133.98
N ALA A 142 37.85 -45.82 132.76
CA ALA A 142 37.80 -47.24 132.42
C ALA A 142 38.89 -48.05 133.17
N GLY A 143 38.50 -49.19 133.74
CA GLY A 143 39.34 -50.00 134.62
C GLY A 143 38.54 -50.71 135.72
N THR A 144 39.24 -51.21 136.74
CA THR A 144 38.65 -51.95 137.87
C THR A 144 39.09 -51.36 139.22
N ALA A 145 38.19 -51.35 140.21
CA ALA A 145 38.45 -50.99 141.60
C ALA A 145 37.68 -51.91 142.56
N THR A 146 38.09 -51.99 143.83
CA THR A 146 37.43 -52.80 144.87
C THR A 146 37.14 -51.93 146.10
N VAL A 147 35.89 -51.94 146.55
CA VAL A 147 35.43 -51.26 147.77
C VAL A 147 35.44 -52.26 148.92
N SER A 148 36.07 -51.92 150.04
CA SER A 148 36.14 -52.79 151.22
C SER A 148 35.88 -52.04 152.54
N ALA A 149 35.45 -52.80 153.55
CA ALA A 149 35.13 -52.29 154.89
C ALA A 149 36.17 -52.69 155.94
N THR A 150 36.49 -51.76 156.84
CA THR A 150 37.48 -51.95 157.92
C THR A 150 36.93 -51.48 159.26
N GLN A 151 37.08 -52.26 160.34
CA GLN A 151 36.58 -51.87 161.67
C GLN A 151 37.44 -50.74 162.25
N SER A 152 36.85 -49.57 162.49
CA SER A 152 37.53 -48.42 163.10
C SER A 152 37.14 -48.19 164.56
N VAL A 153 35.91 -48.49 164.96
CA VAL A 153 35.44 -48.46 166.35
C VAL A 153 34.54 -49.66 166.61
N ASN A 154 34.70 -50.32 167.76
CA ASN A 154 33.78 -51.34 168.25
C ASN A 154 33.74 -51.27 169.78
N THR A 155 32.58 -50.93 170.35
CA THR A 155 32.38 -50.83 171.82
C THR A 155 31.53 -51.98 172.39
N THR A 156 31.27 -53.02 171.59
CA THR A 156 30.43 -54.18 171.98
C THR A 156 31.17 -55.22 172.82
N GLY A 157 32.49 -55.33 172.63
CA GLY A 157 33.29 -56.45 173.14
C GLY A 157 33.12 -57.78 172.40
N GLY A 158 32.24 -57.85 171.39
CA GLY A 158 32.13 -58.99 170.46
C GLY A 158 32.83 -58.73 169.12
N THR A 159 32.74 -59.70 168.20
CA THR A 159 33.47 -59.65 166.91
C THR A 159 32.54 -59.61 165.69
N PHE A 160 33.02 -58.97 164.62
CA PHE A 160 32.28 -58.84 163.36
C PHE A 160 33.08 -59.40 162.18
N ASN A 161 32.42 -60.13 161.27
CA ASN A 161 32.97 -60.50 159.97
C ASN A 161 32.71 -59.36 158.97
N LEU A 162 33.75 -58.91 158.26
CA LEU A 162 33.68 -57.85 157.25
C LEU A 162 33.91 -58.34 155.81
N SER A 163 34.19 -59.63 155.59
CA SER A 163 34.46 -60.12 154.22
C SER A 163 33.28 -59.90 153.26
N PRO A 164 32.01 -60.17 153.65
CA PRO A 164 30.83 -59.95 152.78
C PRO A 164 30.49 -58.46 152.53
N ALA A 165 31.21 -57.53 153.16
CA ALA A 165 31.05 -56.09 152.95
C ALA A 165 31.97 -55.54 151.84
N THR A 166 32.64 -56.42 151.08
CA THR A 166 33.64 -56.07 150.06
C THR A 166 33.13 -56.43 148.66
N PHE A 167 33.23 -55.51 147.70
CA PHE A 167 32.76 -55.71 146.32
C PHE A 167 33.65 -54.97 145.30
N THR A 168 33.58 -55.38 144.04
CA THR A 168 34.39 -54.91 142.90
C THR A 168 33.56 -54.05 141.94
N VAL A 169 34.21 -53.17 141.18
CA VAL A 169 33.60 -52.18 140.29
C VAL A 169 34.37 -52.13 138.96
N ASN A 170 33.69 -52.30 137.82
CA ASN A 170 34.31 -52.40 136.48
C ASN A 170 33.77 -51.36 135.51
N VAL A 171 34.62 -50.74 134.67
CA VAL A 171 34.28 -49.53 133.90
C VAL A 171 34.81 -49.54 132.43
N VAL A 172 33.99 -49.13 131.43
CA VAL A 172 34.31 -49.20 129.96
C VAL A 172 34.01 -47.90 129.13
N ALA A 173 34.27 -47.88 127.79
CA ALA A 173 34.42 -46.68 126.91
C ALA A 173 33.60 -46.68 125.54
N PRO A 174 33.50 -45.56 124.75
CA PRO A 174 32.52 -45.34 123.64
C PRO A 174 33.04 -45.32 122.14
N ALA A 175 32.19 -45.01 121.13
CA ALA A 175 32.37 -45.26 119.65
C ALA A 175 31.81 -44.18 118.62
N PRO A 176 32.05 -44.25 117.26
CA PRO A 176 31.87 -43.15 116.23
C PRO A 176 30.79 -43.32 115.08
N ALA A 177 30.79 -42.47 114.00
CA ALA A 177 29.68 -42.25 112.99
C ALA A 177 30.08 -41.97 111.47
N ASN A 178 29.11 -41.63 110.56
CA ASN A 178 29.16 -41.72 109.04
C ASN A 178 28.71 -40.45 108.22
N THR A 179 28.94 -40.40 106.88
CA THR A 179 28.62 -39.29 105.90
C THR A 179 27.77 -39.71 104.65
N ALA A 180 27.68 -38.90 103.56
CA ALA A 180 26.67 -39.01 102.47
C ALA A 180 27.13 -38.56 101.03
N PRO A 181 26.52 -39.08 99.94
CA PRO A 181 27.00 -38.94 98.55
C PRO A 181 26.55 -37.68 97.79
N SER A 182 27.19 -37.44 96.64
CA SER A 182 26.84 -36.39 95.67
C SER A 182 26.64 -36.94 94.24
N VAL A 183 25.74 -36.32 93.46
CA VAL A 183 25.35 -36.77 92.10
C VAL A 183 25.41 -35.59 91.13
N THR A 184 26.15 -35.74 90.02
CA THR A 184 26.31 -34.70 88.98
C THR A 184 25.98 -35.25 87.60
N MET A 185 25.21 -34.50 86.79
CA MET A 185 24.86 -34.88 85.42
C MET A 185 26.06 -34.80 84.46
N ALA A 186 26.10 -35.69 83.47
CA ALA A 186 27.10 -35.72 82.40
C ALA A 186 26.46 -36.08 81.04
N GLY A 187 27.16 -35.72 79.96
CA GLY A 187 26.70 -35.91 78.57
C GLY A 187 25.70 -34.84 78.11
N VAL A 188 24.67 -34.55 78.92
CA VAL A 188 23.66 -33.51 78.66
C VAL A 188 23.63 -32.45 79.75
N MET A 189 23.30 -31.21 79.39
CA MET A 189 23.21 -30.07 80.33
C MET A 189 21.83 -29.41 80.28
N THR A 190 21.41 -28.80 81.39
CA THR A 190 20.09 -28.17 81.52
C THR A 190 19.98 -26.91 80.65
N GLY A 191 18.93 -26.84 79.84
CA GLY A 191 18.67 -25.72 78.91
C GLY A 191 19.34 -25.84 77.55
N GLU A 192 20.31 -26.74 77.38
CA GLU A 192 20.96 -26.97 76.09
C GLU A 192 20.04 -27.57 75.04
N SER A 193 20.38 -27.36 73.77
CA SER A 193 19.62 -27.85 72.62
C SER A 193 20.50 -28.68 71.70
N TYR A 194 20.12 -29.94 71.48
CA TYR A 194 20.85 -30.90 70.67
C TYR A 194 20.08 -31.23 69.40
N ALA A 195 20.76 -31.34 68.27
CA ALA A 195 20.13 -31.77 67.03
C ALA A 195 19.56 -33.19 67.16
N LYS A 196 18.41 -33.44 66.51
CA LYS A 196 17.81 -34.77 66.35
C LYS A 196 18.86 -35.77 65.85
N GLY A 197 18.90 -36.95 66.45
CA GLY A 197 19.92 -37.97 66.18
C GLY A 197 21.33 -37.71 66.75
N ALA A 198 21.64 -36.50 67.20
CA ALA A 198 22.97 -36.11 67.72
C ALA A 198 23.00 -35.83 69.24
N VAL A 199 21.96 -36.22 69.98
CA VAL A 199 21.87 -36.09 71.45
C VAL A 199 22.96 -36.97 72.11
N PRO A 200 23.85 -36.42 72.95
CA PRO A 200 24.84 -37.21 73.67
C PRO A 200 24.20 -38.20 74.67
N ALA A 201 24.88 -39.31 74.93
CA ALA A 201 24.44 -40.27 75.94
C ALA A 201 24.51 -39.65 77.35
N ALA A 202 23.35 -39.53 78.00
CA ALA A 202 23.25 -38.95 79.34
C ALA A 202 23.65 -39.96 80.43
N SER A 203 24.50 -39.53 81.36
CA SER A 203 24.92 -40.31 82.52
C SER A 203 25.02 -39.42 83.76
N CYS A 204 25.24 -40.02 84.92
CA CYS A 204 25.46 -39.33 86.17
C CYS A 204 26.71 -39.86 86.85
N ASN A 205 27.58 -38.95 87.24
CA ASN A 205 28.76 -39.23 88.05
C ASN A 205 28.40 -39.07 89.53
N ILE A 206 28.65 -40.12 90.29
CA ILE A 206 28.46 -40.21 91.73
C ILE A 206 29.83 -40.07 92.38
N VAL A 207 29.93 -39.21 93.39
CA VAL A 207 31.12 -39.02 94.20
C VAL A 207 30.72 -39.12 95.67
N ASP A 208 31.33 -40.07 96.36
CA ASP A 208 31.16 -40.34 97.79
C ASP A 208 32.53 -40.54 98.44
N ALA A 209 32.65 -40.19 99.72
CA ALA A 209 33.93 -40.21 100.45
C ALA A 209 34.27 -41.59 101.06
N GLU A 210 33.26 -42.41 101.35
CA GLU A 210 33.38 -43.68 102.05
C GLU A 210 33.20 -44.88 101.11
N ASP A 211 32.18 -44.85 100.23
CA ASP A 211 31.88 -45.90 99.24
C ASP A 211 32.57 -45.67 97.87
N GLY A 212 33.02 -44.43 97.61
CA GLY A 212 33.79 -44.06 96.42
C GLY A 212 32.98 -43.75 95.15
N ASN A 213 33.71 -43.43 94.07
CA ASN A 213 33.12 -42.86 92.85
C ASN A 213 32.57 -43.93 91.90
N SER A 214 31.41 -43.65 91.30
CA SER A 214 30.81 -44.48 90.24
C SER A 214 30.12 -43.65 89.16
N THR A 215 29.75 -44.27 88.04
CA THR A 215 28.96 -43.62 86.97
C THR A 215 27.81 -44.53 86.57
N VAL A 216 26.60 -43.98 86.52
CA VAL A 216 25.37 -44.68 86.10
C VAL A 216 24.76 -44.04 84.86
N ALA A 217 24.08 -44.83 84.04
CA ALA A 217 23.29 -44.30 82.92
C ALA A 217 22.06 -43.55 83.45
N ALA A 218 21.74 -42.40 82.87
CA ALA A 218 20.60 -41.61 83.32
C ALA A 218 19.28 -42.19 82.80
N THR A 219 18.25 -42.20 83.65
CA THR A 219 16.89 -42.54 83.24
C THR A 219 16.34 -41.38 82.40
N LEU A 220 15.86 -41.68 81.19
CA LEU A 220 15.35 -40.67 80.27
C LEU A 220 13.83 -40.63 80.29
N SER A 221 13.24 -39.44 80.37
CA SER A 221 11.81 -39.23 80.18
C SER A 221 11.36 -39.58 78.75
N GLY A 222 10.05 -39.65 78.54
CA GLY A 222 9.48 -39.38 77.22
C GLY A 222 9.80 -37.96 76.77
N ILE A 223 9.78 -37.71 75.46
CA ILE A 223 9.94 -36.36 74.90
C ILE A 223 8.59 -35.64 75.04
N THR A 224 8.61 -34.34 75.36
CA THR A 224 7.42 -33.52 75.57
C THR A 224 7.45 -32.25 74.71
N GLY A 225 6.28 -31.80 74.27
CA GLY A 225 6.13 -30.68 73.33
C GLY A 225 5.22 -31.04 72.15
N PRO A 226 4.93 -30.08 71.25
CA PRO A 226 4.00 -30.28 70.14
C PRO A 226 4.49 -31.33 69.12
N TYR A 227 5.80 -31.47 68.95
CA TYR A 227 6.43 -32.36 67.95
C TYR A 227 7.10 -33.58 68.58
N ALA A 228 6.66 -33.98 69.78
CA ALA A 228 7.22 -35.11 70.52
C ALA A 228 7.09 -36.45 69.76
N ALA A 229 6.09 -36.58 68.88
CA ALA A 229 5.92 -37.73 67.99
C ALA A 229 7.05 -37.84 66.94
N ASP A 230 7.57 -36.71 66.47
CA ASP A 230 8.74 -36.64 65.58
C ASP A 230 10.07 -36.78 66.36
N GLY A 231 10.01 -36.90 67.69
CA GLY A 231 11.19 -36.95 68.56
C GLY A 231 11.81 -35.58 68.84
N ILE A 232 11.04 -34.49 68.67
CA ILE A 232 11.48 -33.10 68.88
C ILE A 232 10.74 -32.48 70.06
N GLY A 233 11.43 -31.63 70.82
CA GLY A 233 10.92 -31.03 72.04
C GLY A 233 11.81 -31.34 73.25
N GLN A 234 11.26 -31.17 74.44
CA GLN A 234 12.00 -31.23 75.70
C GLN A 234 12.14 -32.67 76.22
N ARG A 235 13.26 -32.99 76.86
CA ARG A 235 13.51 -34.28 77.50
C ARG A 235 14.34 -34.11 78.77
N THR A 236 14.03 -34.88 79.79
CA THR A 236 14.77 -34.88 81.07
C THR A 236 15.54 -36.19 81.23
N ALA A 237 16.82 -36.07 81.55
CA ALA A 237 17.65 -37.14 82.09
C ALA A 237 17.69 -37.02 83.62
N SER A 238 17.54 -38.11 84.35
CA SER A 238 17.55 -38.10 85.83
C SER A 238 18.22 -39.33 86.44
N CYS A 239 18.77 -39.14 87.65
CA CYS A 239 19.37 -40.18 88.46
C CYS A 239 19.03 -39.99 89.94
N SER A 240 18.96 -41.10 90.67
CA SER A 240 18.98 -41.16 92.13
C SER A 240 19.98 -42.24 92.55
N TYR A 241 20.71 -42.01 93.63
CA TYR A 241 21.66 -42.95 94.20
C TYR A 241 21.50 -43.01 95.73
N THR A 242 21.81 -44.16 96.30
CA THR A 242 21.78 -44.44 97.73
C THR A 242 23.11 -45.09 98.12
N ASP A 243 23.76 -44.58 99.16
CA ASP A 243 25.00 -45.16 99.71
C ASP A 243 24.73 -46.42 100.56
N GLY A 244 25.80 -47.07 101.02
CA GLY A 244 25.74 -48.21 101.94
C GLY A 244 25.28 -47.86 103.36
N GLY A 245 25.28 -46.57 103.73
CA GLY A 245 24.76 -46.04 105.00
C GLY A 245 23.24 -45.75 104.98
N GLY A 246 22.62 -45.76 103.80
CA GLY A 246 21.20 -45.46 103.58
C GLY A 246 20.87 -43.99 103.27
N LEU A 247 21.84 -43.13 102.98
CA LEU A 247 21.60 -41.73 102.59
C LEU A 247 21.56 -41.57 101.06
N THR A 248 20.79 -40.60 100.58
CA THR A 248 20.38 -40.51 99.17
C THR A 248 20.65 -39.15 98.55
N ALA A 249 21.09 -39.15 97.29
CA ALA A 249 21.25 -37.95 96.47
C ALA A 249 20.69 -38.17 95.05
N SER A 250 20.21 -37.10 94.42
CA SER A 250 19.59 -37.16 93.09
C SER A 250 19.97 -35.95 92.24
N GLY A 251 20.02 -36.13 90.93
CA GLY A 251 20.29 -35.08 89.95
C GLY A 251 19.45 -35.25 88.70
N SER A 252 19.20 -34.15 87.99
CA SER A 252 18.54 -34.17 86.68
C SER A 252 19.02 -33.04 85.78
N ALA A 253 18.92 -33.25 84.47
CA ALA A 253 19.13 -32.24 83.46
C ALA A 253 18.02 -32.31 82.41
N THR A 254 17.41 -31.16 82.11
CA THR A 254 16.34 -31.03 81.13
C THR A 254 16.84 -30.23 79.93
N TYR A 255 16.86 -30.87 78.76
CA TYR A 255 17.41 -30.35 77.52
C TYR A 255 16.37 -30.43 76.40
N ASN A 256 16.63 -29.74 75.29
CA ASN A 256 15.78 -29.78 74.10
C ASN A 256 16.42 -30.63 73.00
N ILE A 257 15.59 -31.34 72.25
CA ILE A 257 15.94 -31.97 70.98
C ILE A 257 15.33 -31.09 69.89
N VAL A 258 16.16 -30.55 69.02
CA VAL A 258 15.78 -29.60 67.96
C VAL A 258 16.02 -30.21 66.58
N ASP A 259 15.28 -29.72 65.60
CA ASP A 259 15.49 -30.04 64.19
C ASP A 259 16.68 -29.25 63.63
N PRO A 260 17.68 -29.89 63.00
CA PRO A 260 18.80 -29.19 62.37
C PRO A 260 18.56 -28.78 60.89
N SER A 261 17.46 -29.18 60.24
CA SER A 261 17.26 -28.93 58.79
C SER A 261 15.91 -28.29 58.44
N GLY A 262 15.95 -27.28 57.56
CA GLY A 262 14.74 -26.60 57.08
C GLY A 262 14.03 -27.36 55.95
N PRO A 263 12.74 -27.07 55.72
CA PRO A 263 11.91 -27.81 54.76
C PRO A 263 12.39 -27.62 53.32
N GLN A 264 12.34 -28.68 52.52
CA GLN A 264 12.82 -28.69 51.14
C GLN A 264 11.66 -28.42 50.17
N ILE A 265 11.90 -27.58 49.15
CA ILE A 265 10.88 -27.18 48.17
C ILE A 265 11.35 -27.48 46.74
N SER A 266 10.51 -28.20 45.99
CA SER A 266 10.64 -28.42 44.55
C SER A 266 9.29 -28.24 43.86
N TYR A 267 9.32 -28.11 42.53
CA TYR A 267 8.13 -28.04 41.71
C TYR A 267 8.38 -28.73 40.36
N THR A 268 7.29 -29.09 39.68
CA THR A 268 7.29 -29.57 38.30
C THR A 268 6.22 -28.85 37.50
N LEU A 269 6.49 -28.60 36.22
CA LEU A 269 5.48 -28.19 35.24
C LEU A 269 5.04 -29.42 34.43
N ASN A 270 3.81 -29.43 33.94
CA ASN A 270 3.30 -30.44 33.00
C ASN A 270 2.41 -29.78 31.94
N PRO A 271 2.82 -29.66 30.67
CA PRO A 271 4.10 -30.13 30.11
C PRO A 271 5.34 -29.50 30.76
N GLY A 272 6.42 -30.29 30.87
CA GLY A 272 7.62 -29.92 31.65
C GLY A 272 8.55 -28.88 31.02
N THR A 273 8.31 -28.52 29.77
CA THR A 273 9.04 -27.49 29.02
C THR A 273 8.06 -26.62 28.23
N PRO A 274 8.30 -25.30 28.12
CA PRO A 274 7.55 -24.44 27.20
C PRO A 274 7.43 -25.06 25.80
N ASN A 275 6.21 -25.11 25.28
CA ASN A 275 5.91 -25.74 23.99
C ASN A 275 5.70 -24.72 22.85
N GLY A 276 5.75 -23.42 23.18
CA GLY A 276 5.80 -22.31 22.24
C GLY A 276 7.20 -21.69 22.07
N LEU A 277 7.25 -20.59 21.35
CA LEU A 277 8.43 -19.74 21.20
C LEU A 277 8.69 -18.90 22.46
N SER A 278 9.88 -18.30 22.54
CA SER A 278 10.26 -17.32 23.57
C SER A 278 10.01 -17.77 25.02
N GLU A 279 10.10 -19.07 25.30
CA GLU A 279 9.79 -19.71 26.58
C GLU A 279 8.34 -19.48 27.08
N TRP A 280 7.36 -19.54 26.19
CA TRP A 280 5.93 -19.55 26.51
C TRP A 280 5.32 -20.95 26.37
N PHE A 281 4.23 -21.18 27.10
CA PHE A 281 3.32 -22.28 26.82
C PHE A 281 2.22 -21.81 25.87
N THR A 282 1.78 -22.67 24.96
CA THR A 282 0.63 -22.44 24.05
C THR A 282 -0.49 -23.46 24.26
N VAL A 283 -0.38 -24.28 25.32
CA VAL A 283 -1.43 -25.17 25.81
C VAL A 283 -1.50 -25.09 27.33
N PRO A 284 -2.69 -25.30 27.95
CA PRO A 284 -2.83 -25.37 29.40
C PRO A 284 -1.82 -26.31 30.06
N LEU A 285 -1.30 -25.89 31.22
CA LEU A 285 -0.33 -26.63 32.01
C LEU A 285 -0.72 -26.75 33.48
N ILE A 286 -0.09 -27.69 34.18
CA ILE A 286 -0.19 -27.85 35.63
C ILE A 286 1.16 -27.52 36.26
N LEU A 287 1.17 -26.64 37.25
CA LEU A 287 2.26 -26.45 38.20
C LEU A 287 1.95 -27.30 39.44
N SER A 288 2.80 -28.29 39.72
CA SER A 288 2.72 -29.08 40.95
C SER A 288 3.89 -28.77 41.87
N TRP A 289 3.60 -28.56 43.16
CA TRP A 289 4.62 -28.36 44.18
C TRP A 289 4.95 -29.67 44.90
N THR A 290 6.12 -29.74 45.51
CA THR A 290 6.50 -30.82 46.42
C THR A 290 7.34 -30.21 47.54
N VAL A 291 6.73 -30.15 48.72
CA VAL A 291 7.35 -29.68 49.97
C VAL A 291 7.53 -30.88 50.88
N THR A 292 8.73 -31.05 51.43
CA THR A 292 9.03 -32.14 52.37
C THR A 292 9.86 -31.66 53.54
N ASP A 293 9.55 -32.22 54.71
CA ASP A 293 10.41 -32.19 55.88
C ASP A 293 10.53 -33.63 56.40
N SER A 294 11.76 -34.12 56.58
CA SER A 294 12.05 -35.48 57.05
C SER A 294 12.32 -35.56 58.56
N GLU A 295 12.53 -34.42 59.21
CA GLU A 295 12.96 -34.35 60.61
C GLU A 295 11.85 -33.82 61.52
N SER A 296 10.96 -32.94 61.05
CA SER A 296 9.79 -32.45 61.79
C SER A 296 8.49 -32.37 60.95
N PRO A 297 8.07 -33.43 60.25
CA PRO A 297 6.89 -33.41 59.37
C PRO A 297 5.58 -32.98 60.06
N ALA A 298 5.41 -33.21 61.37
CA ALA A 298 4.23 -32.76 62.12
C ALA A 298 4.25 -31.25 62.46
N SER A 299 5.35 -30.56 62.18
CA SER A 299 5.50 -29.11 62.33
C SER A 299 5.41 -28.34 61.02
N LEU A 300 5.37 -29.05 59.88
CA LEU A 300 5.44 -28.46 58.55
C LEU A 300 4.18 -27.64 58.24
N THR A 301 4.38 -26.38 57.89
CA THR A 301 3.36 -25.43 57.46
C THR A 301 3.75 -24.82 56.11
N THR A 302 2.78 -24.66 55.21
CA THR A 302 3.00 -24.20 53.83
C THR A 302 2.15 -22.96 53.52
N THR A 303 2.61 -22.13 52.58
CA THR A 303 1.88 -20.97 52.06
C THR A 303 2.32 -20.70 50.62
N GLY A 304 1.36 -20.67 49.69
CA GLY A 304 1.61 -20.52 48.24
C GLY A 304 1.96 -21.84 47.51
N CYS A 305 2.05 -22.95 48.23
CA CYS A 305 2.48 -24.26 47.72
C CYS A 305 1.35 -25.14 47.18
N GLU A 306 0.23 -24.54 46.76
CA GLU A 306 -0.92 -25.26 46.21
C GLU A 306 -0.71 -25.53 44.71
N ASP A 307 -1.04 -26.73 44.24
CA ASP A 307 -0.99 -27.08 42.81
C ASP A 307 -1.93 -26.18 41.98
N GLN A 308 -1.42 -25.63 40.87
CA GLN A 308 -2.14 -24.69 40.00
C GLN A 308 -2.38 -25.28 38.61
N ALA A 309 -3.63 -25.29 38.17
CA ALA A 309 -3.99 -25.52 36.77
C ALA A 309 -4.02 -24.17 36.03
N ILE A 310 -3.00 -23.91 35.21
CA ILE A 310 -2.86 -22.69 34.41
C ILE A 310 -3.49 -22.98 33.05
N SER A 311 -4.73 -22.53 32.85
CA SER A 311 -5.56 -22.87 31.67
C SER A 311 -6.18 -21.66 30.96
N ALA A 312 -5.81 -20.44 31.37
CA ALA A 312 -6.19 -19.20 30.74
C ALA A 312 -4.94 -18.39 30.40
N ASP A 313 -5.04 -17.58 29.36
CA ASP A 313 -3.92 -16.78 28.86
C ASP A 313 -3.46 -15.75 29.90
N GLN A 314 -2.15 -15.72 30.17
CA GLN A 314 -1.53 -14.88 31.19
C GLN A 314 -0.11 -14.49 30.81
N VAL A 315 0.24 -13.22 31.08
CA VAL A 315 1.62 -12.74 31.06
C VAL A 315 2.52 -13.58 31.99
N LYS A 316 3.85 -13.56 31.75
CA LYS A 316 4.79 -14.37 32.54
C LYS A 316 4.78 -14.01 34.03
N ILE A 317 4.26 -14.92 34.86
CA ILE A 317 4.13 -14.78 36.32
C ILE A 317 4.99 -15.83 37.02
N ALA A 318 5.77 -15.42 38.03
CA ALA A 318 6.45 -16.36 38.92
C ALA A 318 5.53 -16.71 40.10
N TYR A 319 5.40 -18.00 40.40
CA TYR A 319 4.64 -18.50 41.55
C TYR A 319 5.58 -18.77 42.71
N SER A 320 5.24 -18.33 43.92
CA SER A 320 6.08 -18.48 45.11
C SER A 320 5.46 -19.46 46.10
N CYS A 321 6.26 -20.42 46.54
CA CYS A 321 5.93 -21.35 47.63
C CYS A 321 6.88 -21.10 48.80
N SER A 322 6.32 -21.06 50.00
CA SER A 322 7.05 -20.90 51.25
C SER A 322 6.61 -21.96 52.25
N ALA A 323 7.58 -22.49 53.01
CA ALA A 323 7.37 -23.53 54.00
C ALA A 323 8.15 -23.22 55.27
N THR A 324 7.57 -23.55 56.43
CA THR A 324 8.20 -23.42 57.75
C THR A 324 7.96 -24.67 58.58
N SER A 325 9.00 -25.16 59.24
CA SER A 325 8.99 -26.29 60.17
C SER A 325 9.77 -25.93 61.45
N ALA A 326 9.97 -26.90 62.35
CA ALA A 326 10.78 -26.73 63.54
C ALA A 326 12.27 -26.47 63.22
N GLY A 327 12.75 -26.87 62.04
CA GLY A 327 14.14 -26.66 61.58
C GLY A 327 14.37 -25.37 60.80
N GLY A 328 13.32 -24.62 60.49
CA GLY A 328 13.41 -23.26 59.92
C GLY A 328 12.42 -23.00 58.79
N SER A 329 12.70 -21.97 57.99
CA SER A 329 11.85 -21.53 56.88
C SER A 329 12.61 -21.53 55.55
N THR A 330 11.94 -21.96 54.48
CA THR A 330 12.46 -21.94 53.10
C THR A 330 11.42 -21.33 52.17
N SER A 331 11.85 -20.60 51.15
CA SER A 331 10.99 -20.07 50.09
C SER A 331 11.61 -20.33 48.72
N LYS A 332 10.76 -20.53 47.71
CA LYS A 332 11.18 -20.82 46.34
C LYS A 332 10.16 -20.30 45.35
N ASP A 333 10.65 -19.59 44.34
CA ASP A 333 9.86 -19.13 43.22
C ASP A 333 10.03 -20.08 42.02
N THR A 334 9.02 -20.15 41.15
CA THR A 334 9.18 -20.73 39.81
C THR A 334 9.96 -19.78 38.90
N VAL A 335 10.46 -20.32 37.77
CA VAL A 335 10.68 -19.46 36.60
C VAL A 335 9.37 -18.76 36.20
N PRO A 336 9.37 -17.55 35.62
CA PRO A 336 8.15 -16.88 35.19
C PRO A 336 7.40 -17.68 34.11
N VAL A 337 6.21 -18.17 34.44
CA VAL A 337 5.34 -18.98 33.57
C VAL A 337 4.35 -18.07 32.85
N GLY A 338 4.47 -17.98 31.53
CA GLY A 338 3.45 -17.40 30.66
C GLY A 338 2.75 -18.49 29.85
N LEU A 339 1.43 -18.38 29.76
CA LEU A 339 0.59 -19.18 28.87
C LEU A 339 -0.07 -18.21 27.91
N ASP A 340 0.00 -18.49 26.61
CA ASP A 340 -0.75 -17.79 25.59
C ASP A 340 -1.13 -18.79 24.50
N ALA A 341 -2.38 -19.22 24.47
CA ALA A 341 -2.95 -20.12 23.48
C ALA A 341 -3.82 -19.39 22.44
N THR A 342 -3.91 -18.06 22.51
CA THR A 342 -4.68 -17.24 21.58
C THR A 342 -3.81 -16.79 20.40
N ALA A 343 -4.33 -16.90 19.19
CA ALA A 343 -3.65 -16.39 17.99
C ALA A 343 -3.99 -14.92 17.74
N PRO A 344 -3.09 -14.11 17.13
CA PRO A 344 -3.34 -12.70 16.90
C PRO A 344 -4.63 -12.41 16.14
N GLU A 345 -5.39 -11.42 16.61
CA GLU A 345 -6.46 -10.81 15.83
C GLU A 345 -5.84 -9.98 14.71
N VAL A 346 -6.35 -10.14 13.49
CA VAL A 346 -5.85 -9.43 12.30
C VAL A 346 -6.89 -8.43 11.83
N SER A 347 -6.45 -7.22 11.52
CA SER A 347 -7.29 -6.13 11.03
C SER A 347 -6.70 -5.52 9.74
N TYR A 348 -7.54 -4.93 8.91
CA TYR A 348 -7.10 -4.15 7.75
C TYR A 348 -6.95 -2.67 8.13
N THR A 349 -5.85 -2.04 7.72
CA THR A 349 -5.47 -0.69 8.15
C THR A 349 -5.54 0.34 7.01
N GLY A 350 -5.27 -0.09 5.77
CA GLY A 350 -5.30 0.78 4.60
C GLY A 350 -4.56 0.17 3.42
N ALA A 351 -4.62 0.79 2.25
CA ALA A 351 -3.91 0.34 1.06
C ALA A 351 -3.38 1.52 0.24
N GLU A 352 -2.25 1.30 -0.44
CA GLU A 352 -1.57 2.27 -1.28
C GLU A 352 -1.29 1.69 -2.68
N GLY A 353 -1.28 2.56 -3.69
CA GLY A 353 -1.06 2.19 -5.09
C GLY A 353 -1.25 3.38 -6.02
N PRO A 354 -1.07 3.21 -7.35
CA PRO A 354 -1.30 4.28 -8.32
C PRO A 354 -2.78 4.69 -8.32
N VAL A 355 -3.12 5.82 -7.69
CA VAL A 355 -4.52 6.25 -7.58
C VAL A 355 -5.11 6.59 -8.96
N GLY A 356 -6.31 6.08 -9.21
CA GLY A 356 -7.15 6.38 -10.36
C GLY A 356 -8.42 7.15 -9.99
N ASN A 357 -9.32 7.27 -10.96
CA ASN A 357 -10.62 7.89 -10.82
C ASN A 357 -11.67 6.90 -10.26
N ASN A 358 -12.81 7.41 -9.78
CA ASN A 358 -14.01 6.62 -9.44
C ASN A 358 -13.81 5.43 -8.47
N GLY A 359 -12.75 5.46 -7.65
CA GLY A 359 -12.38 4.40 -6.72
C GLY A 359 -11.58 3.24 -7.32
N TRP A 360 -11.01 3.41 -8.52
CA TRP A 360 -10.06 2.49 -9.13
C TRP A 360 -8.60 2.84 -8.79
N PHE A 361 -7.73 1.84 -8.90
CA PHE A 361 -6.27 2.00 -8.96
C PHE A 361 -5.75 1.65 -10.36
N ARG A 362 -4.74 2.38 -10.83
CA ARG A 362 -4.13 2.25 -12.16
C ARG A 362 -2.87 1.38 -12.15
N GLY A 363 -2.98 0.24 -11.49
CA GLY A 363 -1.87 -0.69 -11.25
C GLY A 363 -1.86 -1.28 -9.84
N PRO A 364 -0.78 -1.98 -9.46
CA PRO A 364 -0.75 -2.81 -8.26
C PRO A 364 -1.08 -2.07 -6.96
N VAL A 365 -1.89 -2.71 -6.12
CA VAL A 365 -2.31 -2.22 -4.81
C VAL A 365 -1.60 -3.03 -3.73
N THR A 366 -1.01 -2.33 -2.75
CA THR A 366 -0.42 -2.90 -1.55
C THR A 366 -1.36 -2.67 -0.38
N ALA A 367 -1.97 -3.74 0.14
CA ALA A 367 -2.84 -3.68 1.30
C ALA A 367 -2.03 -3.95 2.58
N THR A 368 -2.23 -3.12 3.59
CA THR A 368 -1.54 -3.20 4.89
C THR A 368 -2.51 -3.63 5.98
N PHE A 369 -2.06 -4.60 6.77
CA PHE A 369 -2.80 -5.23 7.85
C PHE A 369 -2.04 -5.02 9.17
N THR A 370 -2.79 -4.95 10.27
CA THR A 370 -2.25 -4.87 11.63
C THR A 370 -2.68 -6.13 12.40
N GLY A 371 -1.71 -6.81 13.00
CA GLY A 371 -1.92 -7.91 13.93
C GLY A 371 -1.81 -7.42 15.37
N VAL A 372 -2.75 -7.83 16.23
CA VAL A 372 -2.76 -7.52 17.66
C VAL A 372 -2.91 -8.83 18.43
N ASP A 373 -2.10 -9.00 19.46
CA ASP A 373 -2.34 -9.96 20.54
C ASP A 373 -2.28 -9.20 21.89
N ALA A 374 -3.01 -9.70 22.88
CA ALA A 374 -3.19 -9.12 24.20
C ALA A 374 -2.29 -9.74 25.29
N THR A 375 -1.69 -10.91 25.06
CA THR A 375 -1.03 -11.72 26.11
C THR A 375 0.49 -11.78 25.95
N SER A 376 0.99 -12.34 24.84
CA SER A 376 2.43 -12.38 24.54
C SER A 376 2.85 -11.28 23.55
N GLY A 377 1.90 -10.72 22.81
CA GLY A 377 2.07 -9.63 21.86
C GLY A 377 2.53 -10.08 20.47
N PRO A 378 2.13 -9.35 19.41
CA PRO A 378 2.40 -9.77 18.02
C PRO A 378 3.90 -9.70 17.69
N ALA A 379 4.45 -10.76 17.11
CA ALA A 379 5.85 -10.81 16.66
C ALA A 379 6.16 -9.81 15.54
N ALA A 380 5.13 -9.42 14.76
CA ALA A 380 5.14 -8.27 13.86
C ALA A 380 3.79 -7.54 13.97
N GLN A 381 3.82 -6.26 14.35
CA GLN A 381 2.58 -5.46 14.49
C GLN A 381 1.89 -5.21 13.14
N THR A 382 2.67 -5.03 12.06
CA THR A 382 2.13 -4.77 10.72
C THR A 382 2.79 -5.64 9.67
N ALA A 383 2.03 -5.97 8.63
CA ALA A 383 2.51 -6.64 7.43
C ALA A 383 1.63 -6.25 6.24
N SER A 384 2.18 -6.30 5.03
CA SER A 384 1.51 -5.87 3.81
C SER A 384 1.68 -6.90 2.69
N GLU A 385 0.67 -7.00 1.83
CA GLU A 385 0.63 -7.90 0.68
C GLU A 385 0.26 -7.08 -0.57
N THR A 386 0.90 -7.35 -1.72
CA THR A 386 0.72 -6.59 -2.96
C THR A 386 0.10 -7.44 -4.05
N THR A 387 -0.92 -6.93 -4.74
CA THR A 387 -1.52 -7.61 -5.91
C THR A 387 -0.47 -7.88 -6.98
N ALA A 388 -0.58 -9.03 -7.66
CA ALA A 388 0.31 -9.38 -8.77
C ALA A 388 0.38 -8.28 -9.85
N ALA A 389 1.56 -8.09 -10.45
CA ALA A 389 1.74 -7.12 -11.52
C ALA A 389 0.87 -7.48 -12.74
N GLY A 390 0.07 -6.51 -13.21
CA GLY A 390 -0.91 -6.74 -14.28
C GLY A 390 -2.20 -7.46 -13.85
N ALA A 391 -2.49 -7.55 -12.55
CA ALA A 391 -3.80 -8.00 -12.07
C ALA A 391 -4.84 -6.88 -12.21
N GLU A 392 -5.89 -7.12 -12.99
CA GLU A 392 -6.93 -6.15 -13.34
C GLU A 392 -8.33 -6.76 -13.16
N GLY A 393 -9.27 -5.97 -12.66
CA GLY A 393 -10.64 -6.38 -12.36
C GLY A 393 -11.33 -5.48 -11.32
N ALA A 394 -12.66 -5.51 -11.31
CA ALA A 394 -13.48 -4.70 -10.40
C ALA A 394 -13.48 -5.18 -8.92
N ALA A 395 -12.84 -6.33 -8.63
CA ALA A 395 -12.80 -6.94 -7.30
C ALA A 395 -11.57 -7.88 -7.14
N ILE A 396 -10.36 -7.35 -7.32
CA ILE A 396 -9.12 -8.08 -7.04
C ILE A 396 -8.94 -8.21 -5.53
N GLU A 397 -8.96 -9.44 -5.02
CA GLU A 397 -8.80 -9.72 -3.59
C GLU A 397 -7.34 -9.72 -3.15
N VAL A 398 -7.05 -9.02 -2.05
CA VAL A 398 -5.81 -9.18 -1.27
C VAL A 398 -6.16 -9.79 0.08
N ARG A 399 -5.47 -10.87 0.42
CA ARG A 399 -5.67 -11.65 1.64
C ARG A 399 -4.57 -11.31 2.63
N SER A 400 -4.89 -11.17 3.92
CA SER A 400 -3.90 -10.88 4.94
C SER A 400 -2.82 -11.98 5.03
N PRO A 401 -1.55 -11.64 5.26
CA PRO A 401 -0.54 -12.63 5.60
C PRO A 401 -0.87 -13.32 6.94
N VAL A 402 -0.13 -14.37 7.26
CA VAL A 402 -0.15 -14.98 8.60
C VAL A 402 0.58 -14.06 9.57
N PHE A 403 -0.10 -13.67 10.64
CA PHE A 403 0.52 -13.05 11.81
C PHE A 403 0.80 -14.11 12.88
N SER A 404 1.87 -13.96 13.62
CA SER A 404 2.16 -14.77 14.81
C SER A 404 2.42 -13.88 16.02
N ASP A 405 2.14 -14.39 17.21
CA ASP A 405 2.51 -13.77 18.48
C ASP A 405 3.92 -14.20 18.95
N THR A 406 4.31 -13.77 20.15
CA THR A 406 5.62 -14.03 20.75
C THR A 406 5.72 -15.42 21.37
N ALA A 407 4.59 -16.04 21.72
CA ALA A 407 4.47 -17.44 22.12
C ALA A 407 4.43 -18.41 20.92
N GLY A 408 4.21 -17.93 19.70
CA GLY A 408 4.24 -18.69 18.46
C GLY A 408 2.91 -19.28 18.02
N ASN A 409 1.75 -18.82 18.53
CA ASN A 409 0.49 -19.11 17.84
C ASN A 409 0.42 -18.27 16.55
N ALA A 410 -0.50 -18.65 15.64
CA ALA A 410 -0.55 -18.07 14.30
C ALA A 410 -1.99 -17.89 13.81
N SER A 411 -2.27 -16.73 13.21
CA SER A 411 -3.55 -16.43 12.58
C SER A 411 -3.74 -17.28 11.32
N ALA A 412 -4.99 -17.48 10.89
CA ALA A 412 -5.27 -18.10 9.60
C ALA A 412 -4.73 -17.23 8.44
N LEU A 413 -4.19 -17.87 7.40
CA LEU A 413 -3.77 -17.19 6.18
C LEU A 413 -4.99 -16.56 5.48
N GLY A 414 -5.03 -15.23 5.40
CA GLY A 414 -6.17 -14.46 4.91
C GLY A 414 -7.35 -14.43 5.87
N ALA A 415 -7.08 -14.37 7.18
CA ALA A 415 -8.08 -14.09 8.23
C ALA A 415 -8.89 -12.81 7.93
N VAL A 416 -8.27 -11.80 7.32
CA VAL A 416 -8.94 -10.68 6.66
C VAL A 416 -8.68 -10.74 5.16
N THR A 417 -9.68 -10.39 4.35
CA THR A 417 -9.56 -10.22 2.90
C THR A 417 -10.23 -8.91 2.51
N GLN A 418 -9.64 -8.18 1.56
CA GLN A 418 -10.16 -6.92 1.01
C GLN A 418 -10.14 -6.96 -0.51
N SER A 419 -11.14 -6.35 -1.15
CA SER A 419 -11.23 -6.30 -2.62
C SER A 419 -11.02 -4.89 -3.16
N PHE A 420 -10.21 -4.80 -4.22
CA PHE A 420 -9.85 -3.54 -4.87
C PHE A 420 -10.28 -3.53 -6.34
N LYS A 421 -10.65 -2.35 -6.82
CA LYS A 421 -10.87 -2.09 -8.24
C LYS A 421 -9.53 -1.70 -8.86
N ILE A 422 -9.01 -2.51 -9.79
CA ILE A 422 -7.73 -2.27 -10.44
C ILE A 422 -7.89 -2.34 -11.95
N ASP A 423 -7.41 -1.32 -12.65
CA ASP A 423 -7.38 -1.21 -14.11
C ASP A 423 -6.26 -0.25 -14.52
N GLY A 424 -5.18 -0.77 -15.09
CA GLY A 424 -4.07 -0.01 -15.68
C GLY A 424 -4.07 -0.01 -17.21
N THR A 425 -5.12 -0.54 -17.85
CA THR A 425 -5.23 -0.67 -19.29
C THR A 425 -5.95 0.55 -19.87
N ALA A 426 -5.38 1.15 -20.92
CA ALA A 426 -6.00 2.27 -21.62
C ALA A 426 -7.06 1.80 -22.63
N PRO A 427 -8.12 2.60 -22.91
CA PRO A 427 -9.12 2.25 -23.90
C PRO A 427 -8.53 1.97 -25.28
N VAL A 428 -8.98 0.88 -25.90
CA VAL A 428 -8.77 0.62 -27.32
C VAL A 428 -9.71 1.52 -28.11
N VAL A 429 -9.16 2.27 -29.07
CA VAL A 429 -9.92 3.20 -29.93
C VAL A 429 -10.03 2.63 -31.34
N ALA A 430 -11.22 2.74 -31.93
CA ALA A 430 -11.50 2.35 -33.31
C ALA A 430 -12.24 3.47 -34.05
N TYR A 431 -11.97 3.62 -35.34
CA TYR A 431 -12.80 4.41 -36.25
C TYR A 431 -14.13 3.69 -36.50
N SER A 432 -15.22 4.46 -36.54
CA SER A 432 -16.58 3.93 -36.70
C SER A 432 -17.18 4.36 -38.04
N GLU A 433 -17.37 5.66 -38.26
CA GLU A 433 -18.04 6.20 -39.45
C GLU A 433 -17.70 7.68 -39.68
N ALA A 434 -18.09 8.21 -40.84
CA ALA A 434 -18.07 9.63 -41.15
C ALA A 434 -19.48 10.23 -40.93
N ASP A 435 -19.59 11.54 -40.74
CA ASP A 435 -20.86 12.24 -40.51
C ASP A 435 -21.84 12.17 -41.70
N ARG A 436 -21.34 11.82 -42.90
CA ARG A 436 -22.10 11.67 -44.15
C ARG A 436 -21.33 10.81 -45.16
N GLU A 437 -22.03 10.31 -46.17
CA GLU A 437 -21.42 9.70 -47.35
C GLU A 437 -20.83 10.78 -48.30
N PRO A 438 -19.85 10.45 -49.15
CA PRO A 438 -19.37 11.34 -50.20
C PRO A 438 -20.40 11.47 -51.35
N ASN A 439 -20.16 12.39 -52.28
CA ASN A 439 -20.94 12.48 -53.51
C ASN A 439 -20.77 11.25 -54.42
N ALA A 440 -21.52 11.19 -55.53
CA ALA A 440 -21.49 10.05 -56.47
C ALA A 440 -20.13 9.81 -57.17
N LYS A 441 -19.19 10.77 -57.08
CA LYS A 441 -17.81 10.67 -57.60
C LYS A 441 -16.79 10.30 -56.51
N GLY A 442 -17.24 10.19 -55.25
CA GLY A 442 -16.44 9.81 -54.09
C GLY A 442 -15.73 10.96 -53.38
N TRP A 443 -16.17 12.20 -53.58
CA TRP A 443 -15.58 13.43 -53.00
C TRP A 443 -16.49 14.09 -51.95
N TYR A 444 -15.92 14.99 -51.14
CA TYR A 444 -16.62 15.87 -50.20
C TYR A 444 -16.25 17.35 -50.42
N ASN A 445 -17.25 18.21 -50.60
CA ASN A 445 -17.14 19.69 -50.71
C ASN A 445 -17.15 20.44 -49.35
N ALA A 446 -16.94 19.73 -48.26
CA ALA A 446 -16.88 20.30 -46.91
C ALA A 446 -16.00 19.41 -46.02
N PRO A 447 -15.45 19.93 -44.90
CA PRO A 447 -14.75 19.11 -43.92
C PRO A 447 -15.58 17.91 -43.46
N VAL A 448 -14.93 16.76 -43.28
CA VAL A 448 -15.54 15.50 -42.84
C VAL A 448 -15.28 15.31 -41.35
N THR A 449 -16.32 14.94 -40.60
CA THR A 449 -16.22 14.63 -39.18
C THR A 449 -16.24 13.12 -38.99
N ALA A 450 -15.13 12.57 -38.51
CA ALA A 450 -14.97 11.16 -38.21
C ALA A 450 -15.41 10.87 -36.77
N THR A 451 -16.25 9.85 -36.61
CA THR A 451 -16.67 9.29 -35.32
C THR A 451 -15.76 8.12 -34.96
N PHE A 452 -15.30 8.12 -33.71
CA PHE A 452 -14.49 7.07 -33.11
C PHE A 452 -15.20 6.50 -31.89
N THR A 453 -15.06 5.19 -31.68
CA THR A 453 -15.55 4.49 -30.49
C THR A 453 -14.35 4.07 -29.64
N GLY A 454 -14.39 4.37 -28.34
CA GLY A 454 -13.46 3.86 -27.34
C GLY A 454 -14.09 2.72 -26.57
N THR A 455 -13.35 1.62 -26.39
CA THR A 455 -13.76 0.47 -25.59
C THR A 455 -12.66 0.10 -24.60
N ASP A 456 -13.03 -0.05 -23.34
CA ASP A 456 -12.22 -0.76 -22.34
C ASP A 456 -13.05 -1.94 -21.78
N ALA A 457 -12.35 -2.97 -21.30
CA ALA A 457 -12.90 -4.24 -20.82
C ALA A 457 -12.96 -4.37 -19.29
N VAL A 458 -12.34 -3.46 -18.53
CA VAL A 458 -12.14 -3.60 -17.07
C VAL A 458 -12.92 -2.55 -16.29
N SER A 459 -12.63 -1.26 -16.48
CA SER A 459 -13.40 -0.15 -15.89
C SER A 459 -14.39 0.49 -16.87
N GLY A 460 -14.18 0.32 -18.17
CA GLY A 460 -15.02 0.82 -19.26
C GLY A 460 -14.71 2.27 -19.66
N PRO A 461 -15.07 2.68 -20.89
CA PRO A 461 -14.78 4.02 -21.38
C PRO A 461 -15.58 5.09 -20.62
N ALA A 462 -14.94 6.18 -20.20
CA ALA A 462 -15.63 7.32 -19.59
C ALA A 462 -16.52 8.06 -20.59
N VAL A 463 -16.15 8.03 -21.87
CA VAL A 463 -16.98 8.50 -22.99
C VAL A 463 -16.85 7.45 -24.11
N ALA A 464 -17.96 6.78 -24.46
CA ALA A 464 -17.93 5.67 -25.42
C ALA A 464 -17.63 6.12 -26.86
N THR A 465 -18.05 7.33 -27.27
CA THR A 465 -17.84 7.87 -28.62
C THR A 465 -17.38 9.32 -28.59
N GLN A 466 -16.44 9.65 -29.47
CA GLN A 466 -15.97 11.03 -29.69
C GLN A 466 -15.77 11.29 -31.18
N THR A 467 -15.77 12.56 -31.57
CA THR A 467 -15.59 12.98 -32.97
C THR A 467 -14.36 13.87 -33.14
N ALA A 468 -13.81 13.88 -34.36
CA ALA A 468 -12.83 14.87 -34.80
C ALA A 468 -13.11 15.25 -36.27
N THR A 469 -12.77 16.47 -36.68
CA THR A 469 -13.05 16.99 -38.02
C THR A 469 -11.75 17.18 -38.81
N SER A 470 -11.78 16.89 -40.11
CA SER A 470 -10.65 17.06 -41.02
C SER A 470 -10.19 18.52 -41.13
N ALA A 471 -8.88 18.73 -41.11
CA ALA A 471 -8.27 20.03 -41.40
C ALA A 471 -7.76 20.06 -42.85
N GLY A 472 -8.23 21.04 -43.63
CA GLY A 472 -7.84 21.21 -45.03
C GLY A 472 -8.49 20.20 -45.99
N GLU A 473 -7.87 20.05 -47.16
CA GLU A 473 -8.35 19.30 -48.31
C GLU A 473 -7.25 18.36 -48.85
N GLY A 474 -7.63 17.41 -49.70
CA GLY A 474 -6.72 16.47 -50.35
C GLY A 474 -7.38 15.16 -50.78
N ALA A 475 -6.74 14.44 -51.69
CA ALA A 475 -7.24 13.17 -52.25
C ALA A 475 -7.07 11.96 -51.31
N SER A 476 -6.54 12.15 -50.09
CA SER A 476 -6.34 11.11 -49.09
C SER A 476 -6.18 11.71 -47.67
N VAL A 477 -7.14 12.56 -47.25
CA VAL A 477 -7.16 13.15 -45.91
C VAL A 477 -7.56 12.10 -44.88
N VAL A 478 -6.80 11.96 -43.80
CA VAL A 478 -7.10 11.08 -42.66
C VAL A 478 -7.25 11.94 -41.41
N VAL A 479 -8.28 11.66 -40.62
CA VAL A 479 -8.54 12.30 -39.33
C VAL A 479 -7.97 11.40 -38.23
N GLY A 480 -7.24 11.99 -37.28
CA GLY A 480 -6.80 11.28 -36.07
C GLY A 480 -7.84 11.39 -34.95
N SER A 481 -8.07 10.32 -34.21
CA SER A 481 -8.96 10.32 -33.04
C SER A 481 -8.49 11.29 -31.96
N PRO A 482 -9.40 11.83 -31.13
CA PRO A 482 -9.06 12.30 -29.79
C PRO A 482 -8.46 11.16 -28.95
N ALA A 483 -7.84 11.51 -27.81
CA ALA A 483 -7.54 10.54 -26.76
C ALA A 483 -8.84 10.14 -26.05
N PHE A 484 -8.95 8.86 -25.66
CA PHE A 484 -10.05 8.34 -24.85
C PHE A 484 -9.55 7.98 -23.46
N THR A 485 -10.36 8.24 -22.42
CA THR A 485 -10.09 7.80 -21.05
C THR A 485 -11.13 6.79 -20.59
N ASP A 486 -10.71 5.86 -19.75
CA ASP A 486 -11.59 4.93 -19.03
C ASP A 486 -12.11 5.53 -17.69
N LEU A 487 -12.90 4.75 -16.94
CA LEU A 487 -13.40 5.15 -15.62
C LEU A 487 -12.35 5.09 -14.51
N ALA A 488 -11.20 4.44 -14.72
CA ALA A 488 -10.04 4.43 -13.83
C ALA A 488 -9.07 5.60 -14.06
N GLY A 489 -9.16 6.31 -15.19
CA GLY A 489 -8.27 7.40 -15.57
C GLY A 489 -6.97 6.97 -16.24
N ASN A 490 -6.91 5.82 -16.92
CA ASN A 490 -5.91 5.63 -17.97
C ASN A 490 -6.38 6.32 -19.26
N ALA A 491 -5.48 6.51 -20.21
CA ALA A 491 -5.74 7.28 -21.42
C ALA A 491 -5.07 6.62 -22.64
N SER A 492 -5.81 6.51 -23.74
CA SER A 492 -5.25 6.13 -25.03
C SER A 492 -4.33 7.24 -25.54
N GLU A 493 -3.39 6.90 -26.43
CA GLU A 493 -2.81 7.92 -27.31
C GLU A 493 -3.90 8.49 -28.23
N ALA A 494 -3.72 9.74 -28.67
CA ALA A 494 -4.54 10.36 -29.70
C ALA A 494 -3.98 10.02 -31.10
N GLY A 495 -4.82 10.06 -32.13
CA GLY A 495 -4.38 9.89 -33.51
C GLY A 495 -4.67 8.53 -34.14
N THR A 496 -5.56 7.71 -33.57
CA THR A 496 -6.07 6.52 -34.28
C THR A 496 -6.70 6.96 -35.60
N PRO A 497 -6.29 6.42 -36.76
CA PRO A 497 -6.69 6.95 -38.06
C PRO A 497 -8.15 6.60 -38.42
N SER A 498 -8.84 7.55 -39.03
CA SER A 498 -10.09 7.31 -39.77
C SER A 498 -9.87 6.52 -41.06
N ALA A 499 -10.97 6.20 -41.76
CA ALA A 499 -10.88 5.96 -43.20
C ALA A 499 -10.27 7.19 -43.92
N SER A 500 -9.66 6.96 -45.08
CA SER A 500 -9.12 8.04 -45.91
C SER A 500 -10.24 8.67 -46.75
N TYR A 501 -10.31 9.99 -46.75
CA TYR A 501 -11.32 10.80 -47.43
C TYR A 501 -10.72 11.58 -48.59
N LYS A 502 -11.47 11.69 -49.69
CA LYS A 502 -11.20 12.65 -50.75
C LYS A 502 -12.00 13.93 -50.46
N ILE A 503 -11.32 14.96 -49.98
CA ILE A 503 -11.95 16.25 -49.64
C ILE A 503 -11.39 17.28 -50.59
N ASP A 504 -12.25 18.12 -51.17
CA ASP A 504 -11.86 19.25 -51.99
C ASP A 504 -12.81 20.41 -51.67
N LEU A 505 -12.27 21.55 -51.25
CA LEU A 505 -13.04 22.71 -50.80
C LEU A 505 -12.94 23.87 -51.81
N THR A 506 -12.27 23.65 -52.95
CA THR A 506 -11.82 24.69 -53.86
C THR A 506 -12.55 24.60 -55.19
N ALA A 507 -13.34 25.64 -55.51
CA ALA A 507 -14.08 25.68 -56.78
C ALA A 507 -13.14 25.93 -57.99
N PRO A 508 -13.47 25.41 -59.20
CA PRO A 508 -12.61 25.53 -60.38
C PRO A 508 -12.20 26.96 -60.72
N SER A 509 -10.90 27.19 -60.89
CA SER A 509 -10.41 28.41 -61.53
C SER A 509 -10.91 28.48 -62.99
N VAL A 510 -11.48 29.62 -63.40
CA VAL A 510 -12.02 29.81 -64.76
C VAL A 510 -11.13 30.78 -65.53
N SER A 511 -10.99 30.56 -66.84
CA SER A 511 -10.24 31.40 -67.75
C SER A 511 -10.97 31.57 -69.08
N PHE A 512 -10.79 32.73 -69.73
CA PHE A 512 -11.25 32.95 -71.10
C PHE A 512 -10.16 32.48 -72.08
N THR A 513 -10.56 31.68 -73.07
CA THR A 513 -9.63 30.97 -73.95
C THR A 513 -9.57 31.60 -75.35
N LYS A 514 -10.72 31.84 -75.99
CA LYS A 514 -10.82 32.46 -77.34
C LYS A 514 -12.24 32.87 -77.70
N LEU A 515 -12.36 33.74 -78.71
CA LEU A 515 -13.59 33.92 -79.50
C LEU A 515 -13.50 33.11 -80.80
N SER A 516 -14.65 32.86 -81.43
CA SER A 516 -14.76 32.29 -82.78
C SER A 516 -16.12 32.59 -83.40
N GLY A 517 -16.16 32.92 -84.69
CA GLY A 517 -17.38 33.25 -85.45
C GLY A 517 -17.02 33.54 -86.92
N THR A 518 -17.99 33.97 -87.72
CA THR A 518 -17.74 34.41 -89.11
C THR A 518 -17.08 35.79 -89.11
N GLU A 519 -15.79 35.85 -89.41
CA GLU A 519 -15.07 37.13 -89.53
C GLU A 519 -15.53 37.92 -90.76
N GLY A 520 -15.70 39.22 -90.57
CA GLY A 520 -15.91 40.22 -91.62
C GLY A 520 -14.72 41.15 -91.77
N ALA A 521 -14.95 42.32 -92.37
CA ALA A 521 -13.95 43.37 -92.47
C ALA A 521 -13.70 44.09 -91.13
N ASN A 522 -12.55 44.77 -91.02
CA ASN A 522 -12.21 45.73 -89.97
C ASN A 522 -12.39 45.26 -88.50
N GLY A 523 -12.27 43.95 -88.25
CA GLY A 523 -12.40 43.35 -86.92
C GLY A 523 -13.85 43.24 -86.42
N TRP A 524 -14.82 43.19 -87.34
CA TRP A 524 -16.20 42.81 -87.06
C TRP A 524 -16.42 41.33 -87.35
N TYR A 525 -17.41 40.73 -86.68
CA TYR A 525 -18.00 39.44 -87.06
C TYR A 525 -19.36 39.68 -87.72
N THR A 526 -19.69 38.93 -88.78
CA THR A 526 -20.94 39.06 -89.55
C THR A 526 -22.03 38.07 -89.14
N GLY A 527 -21.83 37.41 -88.00
CA GLY A 527 -22.72 36.42 -87.41
C GLY A 527 -22.43 36.19 -85.92
N PRO A 528 -23.18 35.30 -85.24
CA PRO A 528 -22.99 35.01 -83.82
C PRO A 528 -21.56 34.54 -83.48
N VAL A 529 -21.02 35.08 -82.38
CA VAL A 529 -19.68 34.77 -81.89
C VAL A 529 -19.77 33.89 -80.66
N THR A 530 -18.98 32.82 -80.64
CA THR A 530 -18.85 31.91 -79.51
C THR A 530 -17.59 32.24 -78.71
N ALA A 531 -17.75 32.59 -77.43
CA ALA A 531 -16.66 32.63 -76.47
C ALA A 531 -16.43 31.22 -75.89
N THR A 532 -15.17 30.81 -75.83
CA THR A 532 -14.72 29.56 -75.18
C THR A 532 -14.05 29.90 -73.87
N PHE A 533 -14.43 29.19 -72.81
CA PHE A 533 -13.83 29.30 -71.47
C PHE A 533 -13.29 27.93 -71.05
N THR A 534 -12.16 27.95 -70.34
CA THR A 534 -11.52 26.77 -69.78
C THR A 534 -11.55 26.85 -68.26
N GLY A 535 -12.16 25.85 -67.63
CA GLY A 535 -12.09 25.63 -66.20
C GLY A 535 -10.96 24.68 -65.87
N THR A 536 -10.22 24.96 -64.80
CA THR A 536 -9.18 24.11 -64.24
C THR A 536 -9.33 24.04 -62.73
N ASP A 537 -9.37 22.83 -62.21
CA ASP A 537 -9.17 22.55 -60.79
C ASP A 537 -7.92 21.66 -60.62
N ALA A 538 -7.30 21.71 -59.44
CA ALA A 538 -6.04 21.07 -59.10
C ALA A 538 -6.19 19.74 -58.35
N LEU A 539 -7.38 19.37 -57.88
CA LEU A 539 -7.58 18.31 -56.88
C LEU A 539 -8.67 17.31 -57.26
N SER A 540 -9.94 17.71 -57.33
CA SER A 540 -11.03 16.87 -57.83
C SER A 540 -11.18 16.92 -59.35
N GLY A 541 -10.93 18.09 -59.95
CA GLY A 541 -10.98 18.33 -61.39
C GLY A 541 -12.35 18.81 -61.89
N PRO A 542 -12.42 19.57 -62.99
CA PRO A 542 -13.66 20.17 -63.48
C PRO A 542 -14.56 19.14 -64.21
N ASP A 543 -15.83 19.06 -63.82
CA ASP A 543 -16.87 18.18 -64.42
C ASP A 543 -16.98 18.35 -65.95
N SER A 544 -16.76 19.59 -66.43
CA SER A 544 -16.30 19.82 -67.80
C SER A 544 -15.25 20.93 -67.81
N ALA A 545 -14.05 20.59 -68.28
CA ALA A 545 -12.93 21.51 -68.45
C ALA A 545 -13.18 22.63 -69.47
N VAL A 546 -14.17 22.50 -70.36
CA VAL A 546 -14.47 23.51 -71.39
C VAL A 546 -15.97 23.76 -71.49
N LYS A 547 -16.37 25.04 -71.45
CA LYS A 547 -17.76 25.48 -71.68
C LYS A 547 -17.76 26.72 -72.58
N THR A 548 -18.89 26.98 -73.25
CA THR A 548 -19.02 28.06 -74.24
C THR A 548 -20.26 28.93 -73.98
N THR A 549 -20.16 30.20 -74.40
CA THR A 549 -21.28 31.17 -74.44
C THR A 549 -21.36 31.71 -75.86
N VAL A 550 -22.56 31.96 -76.39
CA VAL A 550 -22.77 32.50 -77.76
C VAL A 550 -23.45 33.86 -77.68
N SER A 551 -23.05 34.81 -78.52
CA SER A 551 -23.61 36.16 -78.57
C SER A 551 -24.96 36.22 -79.28
N SER A 552 -25.87 37.04 -78.75
CA SER A 552 -27.13 37.43 -79.40
C SER A 552 -27.15 38.93 -79.67
N GLY A 553 -27.50 39.33 -80.89
CA GLY A 553 -27.52 40.75 -81.31
C GLY A 553 -26.17 41.23 -81.85
N GLU A 554 -26.04 42.55 -81.93
CA GLU A 554 -24.95 43.29 -82.58
C GLU A 554 -24.47 44.48 -81.74
N GLY A 555 -23.28 45.00 -82.03
CA GLY A 555 -22.70 46.14 -81.30
C GLY A 555 -21.17 46.19 -81.35
N THR A 556 -20.60 47.30 -80.85
CA THR A 556 -19.18 47.69 -80.97
C THR A 556 -18.26 47.27 -79.81
N GLY A 557 -18.82 46.69 -78.75
CA GLY A 557 -18.09 46.37 -77.51
C GLY A 557 -18.76 45.25 -76.73
N MET A 558 -19.23 44.22 -77.42
CA MET A 558 -19.87 43.08 -76.78
C MET A 558 -18.85 42.24 -76.03
N VAL A 559 -19.26 41.70 -74.89
CA VAL A 559 -18.53 40.75 -74.05
C VAL A 559 -19.46 39.63 -73.65
N LEU A 560 -18.94 38.42 -73.49
CA LEU A 560 -19.71 37.27 -73.02
C LEU A 560 -19.20 36.83 -71.65
N ALA A 561 -20.13 36.56 -70.74
CA ALA A 561 -19.88 35.97 -69.45
C ALA A 561 -19.53 34.47 -69.58
N SER A 562 -18.66 33.98 -68.69
CA SER A 562 -18.41 32.56 -68.51
C SER A 562 -19.67 31.85 -67.98
N PRO A 563 -19.99 30.63 -68.44
CA PRO A 563 -20.91 29.75 -67.73
C PRO A 563 -20.34 29.37 -66.35
N ALA A 564 -21.18 28.89 -65.44
CA ALA A 564 -20.71 28.35 -64.17
C ALA A 564 -19.87 27.07 -64.39
N PHE A 565 -18.79 26.91 -63.64
CA PHE A 565 -17.95 25.71 -63.63
C PHE A 565 -18.06 25.01 -62.28
N THR A 566 -18.21 23.69 -62.32
CA THR A 566 -18.36 22.82 -61.16
C THR A 566 -17.30 21.71 -61.27
N ASP A 567 -16.78 21.25 -60.15
CA ASP A 567 -15.78 20.18 -60.08
C ASP A 567 -16.39 18.78 -59.85
N ASP A 568 -15.54 17.82 -59.55
CA ASP A 568 -15.92 16.45 -59.17
C ASP A 568 -16.33 16.33 -57.69
N ALA A 569 -16.20 17.38 -56.88
CA ALA A 569 -16.65 17.49 -55.49
C ALA A 569 -17.98 18.24 -55.30
N ASP A 570 -18.51 18.84 -56.37
CA ASP A 570 -19.66 19.75 -56.45
C ASP A 570 -19.39 21.21 -55.96
N ASN A 571 -18.12 21.63 -55.77
CA ASN A 571 -17.80 23.05 -55.59
C ASN A 571 -18.03 23.79 -56.92
N THR A 572 -18.63 24.99 -56.87
CA THR A 572 -19.05 25.72 -58.08
C THR A 572 -18.55 27.16 -58.10
N THR A 573 -17.81 27.49 -59.14
CA THR A 573 -17.46 28.87 -59.53
C THR A 573 -18.62 29.47 -60.33
N PRO A 574 -19.21 30.60 -59.89
CA PRO A 574 -20.41 31.16 -60.52
C PRO A 574 -20.28 31.51 -62.00
N ALA A 575 -21.44 31.70 -62.65
CA ALA A 575 -21.49 32.26 -64.00
C ALA A 575 -21.17 33.77 -63.95
N GLY A 576 -20.32 34.24 -64.87
CA GLY A 576 -19.93 35.64 -64.98
C GLY A 576 -18.63 36.06 -64.27
N GLU A 577 -18.01 35.17 -63.50
CA GLU A 577 -16.71 35.44 -62.83
C GLU A 577 -15.60 35.84 -63.81
N VAL A 578 -15.63 35.33 -65.04
CA VAL A 578 -14.73 35.74 -66.13
C VAL A 578 -15.54 36.19 -67.34
N SER A 579 -15.13 37.28 -67.97
CA SER A 579 -15.68 37.76 -69.24
C SER A 579 -14.71 37.51 -70.41
N SER A 580 -15.25 37.40 -71.62
CA SER A 580 -14.44 37.37 -72.83
C SER A 580 -13.70 38.70 -73.07
N ALA A 581 -12.69 38.67 -73.93
CA ALA A 581 -12.26 39.89 -74.61
C ALA A 581 -13.46 40.57 -75.31
N ALA A 582 -13.42 41.90 -75.44
CA ALA A 582 -14.46 42.66 -76.13
C ALA A 582 -14.35 42.49 -77.66
N PHE A 583 -15.49 42.39 -78.32
CA PHE A 583 -15.59 42.18 -79.77
C PHE A 583 -16.75 42.95 -80.39
N LYS A 584 -16.79 42.95 -81.73
CA LYS A 584 -17.83 43.62 -82.51
C LYS A 584 -18.60 42.64 -83.36
N VAL A 585 -19.91 42.77 -83.43
CA VAL A 585 -20.78 41.99 -84.33
C VAL A 585 -21.67 42.96 -85.09
N ASP A 586 -21.87 42.68 -86.38
CA ASP A 586 -22.80 43.40 -87.24
C ASP A 586 -23.67 42.39 -88.03
N LEU A 587 -24.97 42.45 -87.82
CA LEU A 587 -25.98 41.60 -88.46
C LEU A 587 -26.84 42.40 -89.46
N THR A 588 -26.70 43.73 -89.50
CA THR A 588 -27.49 44.64 -90.32
C THR A 588 -26.79 44.89 -91.66
N ASP A 589 -27.44 44.55 -92.76
CA ASP A 589 -26.93 44.91 -94.10
C ASP A 589 -27.12 46.43 -94.35
N PRO A 590 -26.20 47.11 -95.05
CA PRO A 590 -26.27 48.54 -95.29
C PRO A 590 -27.45 48.87 -96.21
N VAL A 591 -27.89 50.13 -96.25
CA VAL A 591 -28.91 50.61 -97.19
C VAL A 591 -28.27 51.46 -98.27
N ALA A 592 -28.25 50.95 -99.51
CA ALA A 592 -27.84 51.70 -100.70
C ALA A 592 -28.93 52.67 -101.17
N LYS A 593 -28.59 53.92 -101.48
CA LYS A 593 -29.52 54.93 -101.95
C LYS A 593 -28.91 55.79 -103.06
N PHE A 594 -29.59 55.92 -104.19
CA PHE A 594 -29.20 56.89 -105.23
C PHE A 594 -29.40 58.33 -104.74
N ASP A 595 -28.43 59.20 -105.00
CA ASP A 595 -28.49 60.61 -104.60
C ASP A 595 -29.35 61.46 -105.55
N SER A 596 -29.51 61.00 -106.79
CA SER A 596 -30.37 61.59 -107.81
C SER A 596 -30.99 60.49 -108.69
N VAL A 597 -32.20 60.73 -109.20
CA VAL A 597 -32.84 59.83 -110.15
C VAL A 597 -32.49 60.27 -111.57
N LEU A 598 -31.72 59.45 -112.29
CA LEU A 598 -31.50 59.66 -113.73
C LEU A 598 -32.81 59.38 -114.49
N ALA A 599 -33.33 60.37 -115.20
CA ALA A 599 -34.56 60.28 -115.97
C ALA A 599 -34.29 59.86 -117.43
N ASP A 600 -35.35 59.41 -118.12
CA ASP A 600 -35.33 59.23 -119.57
C ASP A 600 -34.89 60.51 -120.30
N ALA A 601 -33.98 60.37 -121.25
CA ALA A 601 -33.49 61.47 -122.08
C ALA A 601 -33.26 60.98 -123.52
N TYR A 602 -33.19 61.90 -124.49
CA TYR A 602 -32.78 61.54 -125.85
C TYR A 602 -31.26 61.35 -125.94
N PHE A 603 -30.79 60.63 -126.96
CA PHE A 603 -29.37 60.45 -127.25
C PHE A 603 -28.61 61.80 -127.25
N ARG A 604 -27.42 61.82 -126.64
CA ARG A 604 -26.61 63.02 -126.34
C ARG A 604 -27.25 64.08 -125.43
N SER A 605 -28.43 63.84 -124.86
CA SER A 605 -29.09 64.72 -123.87
C SER A 605 -29.22 64.08 -122.48
N LEU A 606 -28.56 62.94 -122.25
CA LEU A 606 -28.55 62.25 -120.95
C LEU A 606 -27.77 63.05 -119.90
N GLY A 607 -28.30 63.09 -118.67
CA GLY A 607 -27.62 63.69 -117.51
C GLY A 607 -26.42 62.85 -117.04
N THR A 608 -25.59 63.45 -116.18
CA THR A 608 -24.44 62.76 -115.55
C THR A 608 -24.88 61.54 -114.76
N GLN A 609 -24.03 60.51 -114.71
CA GLN A 609 -24.22 59.34 -113.87
C GLN A 609 -24.50 59.74 -112.40
N PRO A 610 -25.60 59.24 -111.79
CA PRO A 610 -25.85 59.42 -110.37
C PRO A 610 -24.76 58.83 -109.48
N THR A 611 -24.48 59.50 -108.37
CA THR A 611 -23.79 58.92 -107.22
C THR A 611 -24.79 58.17 -106.32
N CYS A 612 -24.27 57.45 -105.33
CA CYS A 612 -25.09 56.89 -104.27
C CYS A 612 -24.46 57.14 -102.89
N SER A 613 -25.34 57.26 -101.90
CA SER A 613 -25.01 57.27 -100.48
C SER A 613 -25.37 55.92 -99.86
N ALA A 614 -24.64 55.55 -98.81
CA ALA A 614 -24.93 54.40 -97.98
C ALA A 614 -25.23 54.87 -96.54
N THR A 615 -26.20 54.21 -95.89
CA THR A 615 -26.43 54.34 -94.45
C THR A 615 -26.49 52.96 -93.83
N ASP A 616 -25.84 52.79 -92.68
CA ASP A 616 -25.94 51.60 -91.85
C ASP A 616 -25.99 52.04 -90.36
N ALA A 617 -26.61 51.21 -89.53
CA ALA A 617 -26.77 51.39 -88.09
C ALA A 617 -25.86 50.47 -87.24
N GLY A 618 -25.31 49.40 -87.82
CA GLY A 618 -24.44 48.43 -87.14
C GLY A 618 -22.98 48.88 -87.11
N SER A 619 -22.22 48.54 -88.16
CA SER A 619 -20.81 48.94 -88.31
C SER A 619 -20.59 50.30 -88.97
N GLY A 620 -21.66 50.88 -89.53
CA GLY A 620 -21.65 52.13 -90.29
C GLY A 620 -21.22 51.93 -91.75
N PRO A 621 -21.60 52.85 -92.66
CA PRO A 621 -21.28 52.74 -94.07
C PRO A 621 -19.77 52.91 -94.33
N ALA A 622 -19.21 52.08 -95.20
CA ALA A 622 -17.82 52.18 -95.66
C ALA A 622 -17.73 52.74 -97.10
N SER A 623 -18.60 52.31 -98.00
CA SER A 623 -18.66 52.85 -99.38
C SER A 623 -20.01 52.67 -100.05
N CYS A 624 -20.24 53.42 -101.12
CA CYS A 624 -21.30 53.17 -102.10
C CYS A 624 -20.77 53.43 -103.51
N ALA A 625 -21.07 52.54 -104.46
CA ALA A 625 -20.63 52.64 -105.85
C ALA A 625 -21.79 52.38 -106.83
N VAL A 626 -21.89 53.19 -107.88
CA VAL A 626 -22.89 53.01 -108.96
C VAL A 626 -22.24 52.40 -110.20
N THR A 627 -22.87 51.38 -110.76
CA THR A 627 -22.49 50.72 -112.02
C THR A 627 -23.68 50.67 -112.99
N GLY A 628 -23.43 50.33 -114.26
CA GLY A 628 -24.48 50.15 -115.28
C GLY A 628 -24.88 51.40 -116.08
N TYR A 629 -24.14 52.51 -115.95
CA TYR A 629 -24.37 53.72 -116.74
C TYR A 629 -23.86 53.57 -118.18
N SER A 630 -24.71 53.95 -119.14
CA SER A 630 -24.43 54.04 -120.58
C SER A 630 -25.18 55.22 -121.21
N ALA A 631 -24.57 55.84 -122.23
CA ALA A 631 -25.17 56.93 -123.01
C ALA A 631 -25.72 56.47 -124.38
N GLU A 632 -25.60 55.17 -124.70
CA GLU A 632 -26.10 54.57 -125.95
C GLU A 632 -27.62 54.40 -125.94
N VAL A 633 -28.26 54.37 -127.10
CA VAL A 633 -29.73 54.19 -127.24
C VAL A 633 -30.17 52.85 -126.63
N GLY A 634 -31.25 52.88 -125.83
CA GLY A 634 -31.81 51.70 -125.17
C GLY A 634 -32.19 51.96 -123.71
N THR A 635 -32.76 50.94 -123.06
CA THR A 635 -33.08 50.96 -121.62
C THR A 635 -31.93 50.34 -120.83
N HIS A 636 -31.39 51.08 -119.85
CA HIS A 636 -30.27 50.67 -119.01
C HIS A 636 -30.70 50.57 -117.55
N THR A 637 -29.97 49.78 -116.76
CA THR A 637 -30.20 49.61 -115.32
C THR A 637 -28.96 50.03 -114.55
N LEU A 638 -29.08 51.08 -113.75
CA LEU A 638 -28.07 51.45 -112.76
C LEU A 638 -28.21 50.54 -111.54
N THR A 639 -27.08 50.09 -111.00
CA THR A 639 -27.01 49.38 -109.71
C THR A 639 -26.11 50.16 -108.75
N ALA A 640 -26.70 50.68 -107.68
CA ALA A 640 -25.99 51.21 -106.52
C ALA A 640 -25.70 50.05 -105.56
N THR A 641 -24.43 49.78 -105.29
CA THR A 641 -24.00 48.79 -104.29
C THR A 641 -23.43 49.53 -103.09
N ALA A 642 -23.99 49.29 -101.90
CA ALA A 642 -23.43 49.77 -100.64
C ALA A 642 -22.59 48.68 -99.97
N THR A 643 -21.62 49.09 -99.18
CA THR A 643 -20.81 48.23 -98.32
C THR A 643 -20.60 48.91 -96.97
N ASP A 644 -20.79 48.17 -95.88
CA ASP A 644 -20.54 48.63 -94.51
C ASP A 644 -19.09 48.37 -94.05
N ASN A 645 -18.76 48.72 -92.80
CA ASN A 645 -17.43 48.48 -92.24
C ASN A 645 -17.19 47.03 -91.79
N ALA A 646 -18.21 46.19 -91.69
CA ALA A 646 -18.12 44.75 -91.47
C ALA A 646 -17.98 43.94 -92.79
N GLY A 647 -18.08 44.59 -93.94
CA GLY A 647 -17.97 43.99 -95.27
C GLY A 647 -19.26 43.36 -95.80
N ARG A 648 -20.42 43.61 -95.19
CA ARG A 648 -21.73 43.20 -95.74
C ARG A 648 -22.15 44.19 -96.81
N THR A 649 -23.05 43.76 -97.71
CA THR A 649 -23.39 44.50 -98.93
C THR A 649 -24.86 44.44 -99.27
N SER A 650 -25.42 45.55 -99.75
CA SER A 650 -26.75 45.58 -100.37
C SER A 650 -26.72 46.28 -101.72
N VAL A 651 -27.77 46.05 -102.52
CA VAL A 651 -27.95 46.65 -103.84
C VAL A 651 -29.31 47.31 -103.96
N THR A 652 -29.35 48.47 -104.61
CA THR A 652 -30.57 49.14 -105.07
C THR A 652 -30.42 49.49 -106.55
N THR A 653 -31.47 49.28 -107.34
CA THR A 653 -31.45 49.46 -108.79
C THR A 653 -32.42 50.53 -109.25
N GLN A 654 -32.07 51.29 -110.30
CA GLN A 654 -33.01 52.12 -111.05
C GLN A 654 -32.83 51.95 -112.56
N THR A 655 -33.90 52.12 -113.33
CA THR A 655 -33.89 52.05 -114.79
C THR A 655 -34.08 53.41 -115.43
N TYR A 656 -33.47 53.63 -116.59
CA TYR A 656 -33.72 54.80 -117.44
C TYR A 656 -33.57 54.43 -118.92
N THR A 657 -34.21 55.17 -119.82
CA THR A 657 -34.15 54.92 -121.26
C THR A 657 -33.53 56.10 -122.00
N VAL A 658 -32.45 55.82 -122.73
CA VAL A 658 -31.90 56.70 -123.76
C VAL A 658 -32.74 56.52 -125.02
N LYS A 659 -33.57 57.53 -125.30
CA LYS A 659 -34.49 57.55 -126.43
C LYS A 659 -33.76 57.89 -127.72
N ALA A 660 -34.06 57.11 -128.74
CA ALA A 660 -33.62 57.36 -130.10
C ALA A 660 -34.22 58.67 -130.64
N TRP A 661 -33.54 59.32 -131.58
CA TRP A 661 -34.07 60.46 -132.31
C TRP A 661 -35.09 59.99 -133.36
N GLU A 662 -35.97 60.89 -133.80
CA GLU A 662 -37.05 60.60 -134.74
C GLU A 662 -36.75 61.22 -136.12
N PRO A 663 -36.10 60.49 -137.05
CA PRO A 663 -35.94 60.93 -138.43
C PRO A 663 -37.28 60.89 -139.18
N LYS A 664 -37.63 61.98 -139.87
CA LYS A 664 -38.92 62.14 -140.54
C LYS A 664 -38.80 62.33 -142.05
N GLY A 665 -39.39 61.34 -142.75
CA GLY A 665 -39.64 61.33 -144.19
C GLY A 665 -38.41 61.34 -145.08
N PHE A 666 -38.51 60.80 -146.29
CA PHE A 666 -37.98 61.56 -147.41
C PHE A 666 -39.16 62.28 -148.06
N TYR A 667 -39.09 63.60 -148.17
CA TYR A 667 -40.20 64.40 -148.68
C TYR A 667 -40.16 64.57 -150.20
N GLN A 668 -41.34 64.87 -150.75
CA GLN A 668 -41.58 65.17 -152.17
C GLN A 668 -40.46 66.05 -152.78
N PRO A 669 -39.79 65.58 -153.85
CA PRO A 669 -40.26 64.62 -154.84
C PRO A 669 -40.04 63.13 -154.53
N ILE A 670 -39.56 62.76 -153.34
CA ILE A 670 -39.44 61.34 -152.96
C ILE A 670 -40.71 60.88 -152.24
N ASP A 671 -41.19 59.68 -152.59
CA ASP A 671 -42.25 58.98 -151.90
C ASP A 671 -41.74 57.82 -151.03
N MET A 672 -42.37 57.68 -149.87
CA MET A 672 -42.02 56.76 -148.80
C MET A 672 -43.00 55.57 -148.72
N GLY A 673 -42.94 54.77 -147.65
CA GLY A 673 -43.88 53.66 -147.44
C GLY A 673 -43.66 52.45 -148.36
N GLY A 674 -42.44 52.31 -148.93
CA GLY A 674 -42.07 51.19 -149.80
C GLY A 674 -42.22 51.45 -151.30
N VAL A 675 -42.64 52.65 -151.71
CA VAL A 675 -42.64 53.09 -153.12
C VAL A 675 -41.23 52.99 -153.73
N LEU A 676 -41.18 52.58 -155.00
CA LEU A 676 -39.97 52.43 -155.80
C LEU A 676 -39.84 53.62 -156.75
N ASN A 677 -39.31 54.72 -156.22
CA ASN A 677 -39.11 56.01 -156.87
C ASN A 677 -38.34 55.87 -158.20
N THR A 678 -38.91 56.31 -159.32
CA THR A 678 -38.30 56.07 -160.64
C THR A 678 -37.73 57.34 -161.27
N VAL A 679 -36.43 57.34 -161.52
CA VAL A 679 -35.70 58.51 -162.02
C VAL A 679 -34.72 58.13 -163.12
N LYS A 680 -34.47 59.03 -164.08
CA LYS A 680 -33.49 58.80 -165.14
C LYS A 680 -32.08 58.61 -164.54
N ALA A 681 -31.35 57.60 -164.99
CA ALA A 681 -29.98 57.33 -164.55
C ALA A 681 -29.06 58.56 -164.73
N GLY A 682 -28.19 58.83 -163.76
CA GLY A 682 -27.32 60.01 -163.74
C GLY A 682 -28.00 61.34 -163.32
N SER A 683 -29.28 61.33 -162.96
CA SER A 683 -29.96 62.52 -162.41
C SER A 683 -29.54 62.84 -160.98
N THR A 684 -29.72 64.07 -160.53
CA THR A 684 -29.55 64.46 -159.12
C THR A 684 -30.93 64.57 -158.46
N VAL A 685 -31.20 63.80 -157.40
CA VAL A 685 -32.47 63.82 -156.66
C VAL A 685 -32.29 64.63 -155.37
N PRO A 686 -33.15 65.62 -155.06
CA PRO A 686 -33.11 66.35 -153.81
C PRO A 686 -33.83 65.57 -152.69
N ALA A 687 -33.10 64.76 -151.94
CA ALA A 687 -33.65 64.01 -150.82
C ALA A 687 -33.75 64.91 -149.58
N LYS A 688 -34.98 65.26 -149.22
CA LYS A 688 -35.32 66.17 -148.12
C LYS A 688 -35.81 65.38 -146.91
N PHE A 689 -35.41 65.72 -145.69
CA PHE A 689 -35.81 65.02 -144.47
C PHE A 689 -35.54 65.88 -143.23
N GLU A 690 -36.18 65.57 -142.11
CA GLU A 690 -35.91 66.20 -140.80
C GLU A 690 -35.37 65.14 -139.81
N VAL A 691 -34.75 65.58 -138.71
CA VAL A 691 -34.38 64.72 -137.58
C VAL A 691 -34.79 65.40 -136.29
N PHE A 692 -35.57 64.73 -135.43
CA PHE A 692 -36.09 65.32 -134.20
C PHE A 692 -35.54 64.67 -132.93
N THR A 693 -35.22 65.48 -131.93
CA THR A 693 -35.10 65.06 -130.52
C THR A 693 -36.41 65.41 -129.81
N GLY A 694 -37.39 64.52 -129.89
CA GLY A 694 -38.75 64.77 -129.44
C GLY A 694 -39.45 65.84 -130.29
N THR A 695 -39.70 67.02 -129.72
CA THR A 695 -40.33 68.15 -130.44
C THR A 695 -39.33 69.13 -131.05
N THR A 696 -38.03 68.97 -130.79
CA THR A 696 -36.99 69.90 -131.28
C THR A 696 -36.28 69.32 -132.49
N GLU A 697 -36.22 70.07 -133.59
CA GLU A 697 -35.44 69.67 -134.77
C GLU A 697 -33.93 69.77 -134.50
N LEU A 698 -33.17 68.78 -134.94
CA LEU A 698 -31.71 68.75 -134.96
C LEU A 698 -31.23 69.19 -136.34
N THR A 699 -30.33 70.17 -136.39
CA THR A 699 -30.00 70.89 -137.64
C THR A 699 -28.52 70.76 -138.07
N ASP A 700 -27.68 70.12 -137.26
CA ASP A 700 -26.26 69.90 -137.55
C ASP A 700 -26.06 68.74 -138.54
N THR A 701 -25.45 69.01 -139.69
CA THR A 701 -25.14 67.97 -140.70
C THR A 701 -24.15 66.92 -140.21
N SER A 702 -23.40 67.16 -139.13
CA SER A 702 -22.50 66.17 -138.53
C SER A 702 -23.24 64.98 -137.90
N ILE A 703 -24.51 65.17 -137.51
CA ILE A 703 -25.32 64.10 -136.89
C ILE A 703 -25.98 63.17 -137.91
N VAL A 704 -25.76 63.38 -139.22
CA VAL A 704 -26.42 62.62 -140.30
C VAL A 704 -25.40 61.96 -141.23
N LYS A 705 -25.58 60.65 -141.44
CA LYS A 705 -24.83 59.84 -142.40
C LYS A 705 -25.75 59.33 -143.50
N MET A 706 -25.52 59.79 -144.72
CA MET A 706 -26.21 59.29 -145.91
C MET A 706 -25.51 58.04 -146.45
N GLY A 707 -26.28 57.00 -146.75
CA GLY A 707 -25.81 55.74 -147.34
C GLY A 707 -26.61 55.38 -148.59
N VAL A 708 -25.98 54.68 -149.52
CA VAL A 708 -26.65 54.13 -150.72
C VAL A 708 -26.16 52.71 -150.91
N ARG A 709 -27.08 51.76 -151.07
CA ARG A 709 -26.76 50.37 -151.45
C ARG A 709 -27.63 49.90 -152.60
N GLN A 710 -27.08 49.07 -153.48
CA GLN A 710 -27.85 48.40 -154.52
C GLN A 710 -28.84 47.40 -153.86
N ILE A 711 -30.05 47.32 -154.40
CA ILE A 711 -31.08 46.37 -153.97
C ILE A 711 -31.65 45.63 -155.18
N THR A 712 -32.25 44.46 -154.95
CA THR A 712 -33.07 43.80 -155.96
C THR A 712 -34.33 44.61 -156.22
N CYS A 713 -34.64 44.90 -157.48
CA CYS A 713 -35.89 45.55 -157.85
C CYS A 713 -37.09 44.68 -157.47
N SER A 714 -37.96 45.15 -156.57
CA SER A 714 -39.23 44.48 -156.30
C SER A 714 -40.17 44.65 -157.51
N PRO A 715 -40.67 43.56 -158.11
CA PRO A 715 -41.63 43.64 -159.21
C PRO A 715 -43.05 44.00 -158.74
N LEU A 716 -43.30 43.97 -157.43
CA LEU A 716 -44.60 44.26 -156.80
C LEU A 716 -44.65 45.65 -156.13
N ALA A 717 -43.55 46.40 -156.12
CA ALA A 717 -43.54 47.75 -155.56
C ALA A 717 -44.26 48.73 -156.51
N ILE A 718 -45.11 49.57 -155.93
CA ILE A 718 -45.68 50.75 -156.60
C ILE A 718 -44.49 51.61 -157.07
N GLN A 719 -44.49 52.00 -158.34
CA GLN A 719 -43.46 52.83 -158.95
C GLN A 719 -44.07 54.20 -159.26
N ASP A 720 -43.54 55.24 -158.64
CA ASP A 720 -43.86 56.62 -159.00
C ASP A 720 -42.70 57.30 -159.74
N GLY A 721 -42.89 58.52 -160.22
CA GLY A 721 -41.84 59.32 -160.85
C GLY A 721 -40.80 59.87 -159.86
N ILE A 722 -40.01 60.80 -160.38
CA ILE A 722 -39.31 61.84 -159.62
C ILE A 722 -39.45 63.09 -160.51
N GLU A 723 -40.41 63.94 -160.19
CA GLU A 723 -40.85 65.07 -161.03
C GLU A 723 -39.83 66.20 -161.00
N ILE A 724 -39.04 66.27 -159.92
CA ILE A 724 -38.10 67.35 -159.64
C ILE A 724 -36.69 66.77 -159.44
N THR A 725 -35.84 66.99 -160.44
CA THR A 725 -34.39 66.73 -160.35
C THR A 725 -33.61 68.03 -160.26
N THR A 726 -32.49 68.04 -159.53
CA THR A 726 -31.60 69.21 -159.38
C THR A 726 -30.36 69.09 -160.25
N THR A 727 -29.56 70.17 -160.29
CA THR A 727 -28.20 70.17 -160.84
C THR A 727 -27.17 70.19 -159.71
N GLY A 728 -26.00 69.59 -159.96
CA GLY A 728 -24.89 69.52 -158.99
C GLY A 728 -24.46 68.09 -158.64
N ASN A 729 -23.35 68.03 -157.88
CA ASN A 729 -22.79 66.80 -157.33
C ASN A 729 -23.53 66.36 -156.06
N THR A 730 -23.20 65.16 -155.57
CA THR A 730 -23.73 64.65 -154.29
C THR A 730 -23.27 65.52 -153.12
N SER A 731 -24.20 66.06 -152.33
CA SER A 731 -23.90 66.85 -151.13
C SER A 731 -25.04 66.86 -150.12
N LEU A 732 -24.70 66.83 -148.83
CA LEU A 732 -25.62 67.09 -147.72
C LEU A 732 -25.50 68.55 -147.28
N ARG A 733 -26.63 69.19 -147.01
CA ARG A 733 -26.72 70.46 -146.29
C ARG A 733 -27.97 70.48 -145.41
N TYR A 734 -28.00 71.38 -144.44
CA TYR A 734 -29.24 71.81 -143.79
C TYR A 734 -29.78 73.07 -144.48
N ASP A 735 -31.11 73.19 -144.62
CA ASP A 735 -31.79 74.36 -145.17
C ASP A 735 -32.60 75.05 -144.07
N SER A 736 -32.00 76.10 -143.48
CA SER A 736 -32.61 76.90 -142.42
C SER A 736 -33.80 77.75 -142.87
N THR A 737 -34.09 77.84 -144.17
CA THR A 737 -35.30 78.50 -144.68
C THR A 737 -36.42 77.48 -144.86
N GLY A 738 -36.07 76.24 -145.21
CA GLY A 738 -37.00 75.14 -145.43
C GLY A 738 -37.39 74.35 -144.18
N GLY A 739 -36.58 74.38 -143.10
CA GLY A 739 -36.79 73.53 -141.92
C GLY A 739 -36.61 72.05 -142.25
N GLN A 740 -35.47 71.72 -142.87
CA GLN A 740 -35.15 70.36 -143.32
C GLN A 740 -33.68 70.23 -143.74
N TYR A 741 -33.12 69.03 -143.65
CA TYR A 741 -31.96 68.64 -144.43
C TYR A 741 -32.30 68.48 -145.91
N ILE A 742 -31.32 68.73 -146.78
CA ILE A 742 -31.41 68.42 -148.21
C ILE A 742 -30.12 67.74 -148.66
N TYR A 743 -30.19 66.43 -148.84
CA TYR A 743 -29.17 65.65 -149.53
C TYR A 743 -29.46 65.63 -151.04
N ASN A 744 -28.69 66.39 -151.81
CA ASN A 744 -28.65 66.21 -153.25
C ASN A 744 -27.93 64.87 -153.50
N TRP A 745 -28.63 63.85 -154.02
CA TRP A 745 -28.03 62.56 -154.38
C TRP A 745 -27.81 62.47 -155.89
N LYS A 746 -26.56 62.39 -156.34
CA LYS A 746 -26.25 62.05 -157.74
C LYS A 746 -26.42 60.55 -157.94
N THR A 747 -27.48 60.16 -158.65
CA THR A 747 -27.73 58.74 -158.98
C THR A 747 -26.62 58.19 -159.89
N PRO A 748 -26.21 56.91 -159.73
CA PRO A 748 -25.32 56.25 -160.66
C PRO A 748 -25.84 56.25 -162.11
N ASN A 749 -24.94 56.18 -163.09
CA ASN A 749 -25.33 56.00 -164.49
C ASN A 749 -25.56 54.51 -164.81
N MET A 750 -26.56 53.90 -164.15
CA MET A 750 -26.85 52.47 -164.19
C MET A 750 -28.35 52.21 -164.42
N PRO A 751 -28.86 52.41 -165.65
CA PRO A 751 -30.28 52.19 -165.96
C PRO A 751 -30.70 50.73 -165.71
N GLY A 752 -31.94 50.54 -165.27
CA GLY A 752 -32.51 49.24 -164.88
C GLY A 752 -32.17 48.78 -163.47
N VAL A 753 -31.18 49.37 -162.79
CA VAL A 753 -30.74 48.98 -161.44
C VAL A 753 -31.57 49.68 -160.36
N CYS A 754 -31.81 48.98 -159.25
CA CYS A 754 -32.47 49.54 -158.07
C CYS A 754 -31.49 49.78 -156.91
N PHE A 755 -31.76 50.83 -156.13
CA PHE A 755 -30.96 51.26 -154.98
C PHE A 755 -31.87 51.60 -153.81
N GLN A 756 -31.41 51.39 -152.58
CA GLN A 756 -31.96 52.03 -151.40
C GLN A 756 -31.06 53.20 -151.00
N LEU A 757 -31.66 54.38 -150.89
CA LEU A 757 -31.07 55.55 -150.24
C LEU A 757 -31.47 55.50 -148.77
N SER A 758 -30.47 55.43 -147.90
CA SER A 758 -30.61 55.40 -146.45
C SER A 758 -30.13 56.71 -145.86
N MET A 759 -30.86 57.26 -144.90
CA MET A 759 -30.34 58.27 -143.97
C MET A 759 -30.27 57.63 -142.60
N THR A 760 -29.10 57.70 -141.96
CA THR A 760 -28.88 57.21 -140.58
C THR A 760 -28.36 58.35 -139.74
N SER A 761 -29.04 58.67 -138.64
CA SER A 761 -28.59 59.67 -137.67
C SER A 761 -27.58 59.06 -136.67
N ALA A 762 -26.84 59.91 -135.96
CA ALA A 762 -25.70 59.51 -135.13
C ALA A 762 -26.07 58.67 -133.88
N ASP A 763 -27.35 58.48 -133.61
CA ASP A 763 -27.93 57.58 -132.60
C ASP A 763 -28.26 56.17 -133.15
N GLY A 764 -28.15 55.97 -134.46
CA GLY A 764 -28.49 54.71 -135.16
C GLY A 764 -29.90 54.68 -135.77
N SER A 765 -30.75 55.67 -135.49
CA SER A 765 -32.07 55.78 -136.13
C SER A 765 -31.93 56.05 -137.62
N HIS A 766 -32.87 55.54 -138.43
CA HIS A 766 -32.77 55.63 -139.88
C HIS A 766 -34.12 55.65 -140.60
N ILE A 767 -34.08 56.11 -141.85
CA ILE A 767 -35.15 56.05 -142.84
C ILE A 767 -34.58 55.63 -144.19
N ASP A 768 -35.42 55.01 -145.00
CA ASP A 768 -35.04 54.42 -146.28
C ASP A 768 -36.04 54.76 -147.39
N ALA A 769 -35.54 55.18 -148.56
CA ALA A 769 -36.30 55.30 -149.80
C ALA A 769 -35.74 54.35 -150.87
N ASN A 770 -36.62 53.63 -151.55
CA ASN A 770 -36.25 52.74 -152.66
C ASN A 770 -36.33 53.48 -153.99
N PHE A 771 -35.35 53.24 -154.86
CA PHE A 771 -35.23 53.84 -156.17
C PHE A 771 -35.01 52.82 -157.27
N LYS A 772 -35.46 53.14 -158.49
CA LYS A 772 -35.17 52.41 -159.72
C LYS A 772 -34.73 53.39 -160.80
N LEU A 773 -33.56 53.15 -161.38
CA LEU A 773 -33.01 54.01 -162.41
C LEU A 773 -33.56 53.62 -163.79
N LYS A 774 -33.94 54.62 -164.60
CA LYS A 774 -34.49 54.49 -165.96
C LYS A 774 -33.49 55.00 -167.01
#